data_AF-A0A374CI55-F1
#
_entry.id   AF-A0A374CI55-F1
#
_cell.length_a   1.000
_cell.length_b   1.000
_cell.length_c   1.000
_cell.angle_alpha   90.00
_cell.angle_beta   90.00
_cell.angle_gamma   90.00
#
_symmetry.space_group_name_H-M   'P 1'
#
loop_
_entity.id
_entity.type
_entity.pdbx_description
1 polymer ?
#
loop_
_entity_poly.entity_id
_entity_poly.type
_entity_poly.pdbx_seq_one_letter_code
_entity_poly.pdbx_strand_id
1 'polypeptide(L)'
;MTKFIHKIGGMVAGVAFGALAFTSCSEQIDESNLYTFTGETITDYLRSDSTLSDFAKITEYAGLSDRLSAYGTYTCFAPTNEAVKEYIKELWEDKKSANHNGLYTGDVSEGNTIDRLWKSEKRDSLCKDIVEAHLTGLKKTSNDLLAGSDITMMGGNTHSPKRVGDDITIDGTTKIINKDHEVENGVVHTIDKLFYRSTNYIIDEMENMGIYSIWCDALKQTGLDEVLKEHIRTNGINWFTIDPETKYPFAEYPTTCKVGFTVFAETDKVLQNKGITNWKELAAKANEWYKDCASWYSYLEDHPEIKISTGTDYTNQWNTLNMFLRYHILKYSLSMDKLVYSYNELEYADVYEYVRTLLPYTMFKLTGVKENGAVSSIWINRVLNNPTLTSTPGANSKDAYKTANTPVEDGIQVAGGSALSRQASNGWIHPINGILRYEKKVPNNVLNERMRFEFMSLFDESMTNQIRGYSYQELSSRYGRNDRKIGAIRIPEGYFENMVIYNGESSRVYYLTKDEAKTGNNGFIKDWDCWLDYQGDELFVRGAYDFAIKLPPVPKDGTYELRFGYVITGKRTMVQFSLGHSSDRSTMTTCDIPLDQREGIESTTIGWTDPDKDGDLGAATDKSMHNRGWMRGPNYFSNYKKGAEGTARTNISRQPHIRRVVTKQFFKQGEDNWFRCKTAMPENTEAEFELDYIEIVPASVYNHPTLTEDVF
;
A
#
# COMPACT_ATOMS: atom_id res chain seq x y z
N MET A 1 48.57 21.64 -3.79
CA MET A 1 49.08 20.60 -4.71
C MET A 1 48.02 19.51 -4.77
N THR A 2 47.09 19.60 -5.72
CA THR A 2 47.08 18.90 -7.04
C THR A 2 46.66 17.43 -6.90
N LYS A 3 45.67 16.85 -7.60
CA LYS A 3 44.88 17.14 -8.84
C LYS A 3 43.72 16.11 -8.85
N PHE A 4 42.45 16.37 -9.18
CA PHE A 4 41.80 16.80 -10.43
C PHE A 4 42.09 15.94 -11.69
N ILE A 5 41.03 15.26 -12.16
CA ILE A 5 40.63 14.87 -13.55
C ILE A 5 41.69 14.24 -14.47
N HIS A 6 41.34 13.12 -15.12
CA HIS A 6 41.49 12.88 -16.58
C HIS A 6 40.85 11.55 -17.03
N LYS A 7 39.86 11.63 -17.93
CA LYS A 7 39.70 10.70 -19.06
C LYS A 7 39.04 11.47 -20.21
N ILE A 8 39.88 12.10 -21.03
CA ILE A 8 39.59 12.42 -22.42
C ILE A 8 40.54 11.55 -23.25
N GLY A 9 40.00 10.87 -24.24
CA GLY A 9 40.72 10.36 -25.40
C GLY A 9 39.70 10.34 -26.55
N GLY A 10 39.96 10.86 -27.74
CA GLY A 10 41.09 11.63 -28.22
C GLY A 10 40.84 12.03 -29.68
N MET A 11 41.55 13.10 -30.10
CA MET A 11 42.02 13.45 -31.46
C MET A 11 41.04 13.65 -32.62
N VAL A 12 41.24 14.56 -33.58
CA VAL A 12 42.04 15.78 -33.80
C VAL A 12 41.69 16.20 -35.23
N ALA A 13 41.48 17.49 -35.49
CA ALA A 13 41.92 18.18 -36.71
C ALA A 13 41.76 19.71 -36.55
N GLY A 14 42.84 20.46 -36.81
CA GLY A 14 42.73 21.86 -37.25
C GLY A 14 43.28 22.95 -36.31
N VAL A 15 44.60 23.15 -36.38
CA VAL A 15 45.44 24.25 -35.86
C VAL A 15 44.91 25.68 -36.15
N ALA A 16 44.96 26.58 -35.16
CA ALA A 16 45.72 27.86 -35.21
C ALA A 16 45.61 28.67 -33.89
N PHE A 17 46.78 29.08 -33.38
CA PHE A 17 47.03 29.87 -32.17
C PHE A 17 46.79 31.38 -32.40
N GLY A 18 46.24 32.10 -31.41
CA GLY A 18 46.27 33.58 -31.45
C GLY A 18 45.53 34.31 -30.32
N ALA A 19 46.26 34.62 -29.24
CA ALA A 19 46.16 35.77 -28.32
C ALA A 19 44.83 36.11 -27.58
N LEU A 20 44.98 36.17 -26.26
CA LEU A 20 44.08 36.66 -25.21
C LEU A 20 43.41 38.03 -25.47
N ALA A 21 42.11 38.10 -25.20
CA ALA A 21 41.46 39.26 -24.60
C ALA A 21 40.37 38.77 -23.63
N PHE A 22 40.61 38.93 -22.33
CA PHE A 22 39.60 38.75 -21.29
C PHE A 22 38.53 39.83 -21.46
N THR A 23 37.30 39.43 -21.79
CA THR A 23 36.10 40.22 -21.52
C THR A 23 35.36 39.54 -20.38
N SER A 24 35.24 40.25 -19.27
CA SER A 24 34.37 39.90 -18.16
C SER A 24 32.93 40.07 -18.66
N CYS A 25 32.25 38.94 -18.91
CA CYS A 25 30.80 38.92 -18.90
C CYS A 25 30.40 38.66 -17.45
N SER A 26 30.03 39.72 -16.72
CA SER A 26 29.15 39.56 -15.56
C SER A 26 27.83 39.01 -16.09
N GLU A 27 27.52 37.76 -15.79
CA GLU A 27 26.21 37.20 -16.07
C GLU A 27 25.21 37.96 -15.17
N GLN A 28 24.48 38.91 -15.74
CA GLN A 28 23.33 39.49 -15.09
C GLN A 28 22.24 38.42 -15.10
N ILE A 29 22.00 37.81 -13.95
CA ILE A 29 20.83 36.98 -13.73
C ILE A 29 19.62 37.89 -13.93
N ASP A 30 18.78 37.55 -14.91
CA ASP A 30 17.51 38.23 -15.14
C ASP A 30 16.55 37.88 -13.97
N GLU A 31 16.51 38.75 -12.97
CA GLU A 31 15.63 38.63 -11.79
C GLU A 31 14.13 38.75 -12.15
N SER A 32 13.76 39.03 -13.41
CA SER A 32 12.35 39.14 -13.80
C SER A 32 11.58 37.81 -13.82
N ASN A 33 12.27 36.68 -13.70
CA ASN A 33 11.66 35.36 -13.49
C ASN A 33 11.65 34.90 -12.02
N LEU A 34 12.25 35.68 -11.11
CA LEU A 34 12.12 35.49 -9.65
C LEU A 34 10.86 36.24 -9.19
N TYR A 35 9.69 35.67 -9.42
CA TYR A 35 8.49 36.10 -8.71
C TYR A 35 8.69 35.78 -7.22
N THR A 36 9.16 36.74 -6.43
CA THR A 36 9.16 36.63 -4.97
C THR A 36 7.73 36.86 -4.49
N PHE A 37 7.24 36.01 -3.58
CA PHE A 37 5.92 36.18 -2.97
C PHE A 37 5.82 37.57 -2.32
N THR A 38 4.65 38.19 -2.45
CA THR A 38 4.33 39.43 -1.71
C THR A 38 3.47 39.16 -0.48
N GLY A 39 2.81 37.99 -0.42
CA GLY A 39 2.09 37.51 0.75
C GLY A 39 2.94 36.69 1.72
N GLU A 40 2.36 36.43 2.89
CA GLU A 40 2.97 35.62 3.96
C GLU A 40 3.11 34.16 3.52
N THR A 41 4.32 33.60 3.62
CA THR A 41 4.61 32.17 3.44
C THR A 41 4.53 31.41 4.78
N ILE A 42 4.61 30.06 4.75
CA ILE A 42 4.73 29.27 5.98
C ILE A 42 5.90 29.76 6.85
N THR A 43 7.08 29.96 6.26
CA THR A 43 8.25 30.46 7.00
C THR A 43 8.00 31.85 7.60
N ASP A 44 7.33 32.74 6.87
CA ASP A 44 7.02 34.09 7.38
C ASP A 44 6.07 34.02 8.58
N TYR A 45 5.00 33.21 8.48
CA TYR A 45 4.06 33.02 9.58
C TYR A 45 4.73 32.43 10.82
N LEU A 46 5.51 31.35 10.67
CA LEU A 46 6.24 30.71 11.77
C LEU A 46 7.19 31.69 12.49
N ARG A 47 7.81 32.63 11.76
CA ARG A 47 8.71 33.64 12.32
C ARG A 47 7.96 34.82 12.96
N SER A 48 6.75 35.13 12.48
CA SER A 48 5.95 36.25 12.99
C SER A 48 5.28 35.92 14.32
N ASP A 49 4.89 34.66 14.53
CA ASP A 49 4.25 34.20 15.76
C ASP A 49 5.28 33.77 16.81
N SER A 50 5.41 34.58 17.87
CA SER A 50 6.32 34.30 18.98
C SER A 50 6.08 32.96 19.69
N THR A 51 4.89 32.37 19.56
CA THR A 51 4.55 31.05 20.14
C THR A 51 5.07 29.88 19.30
N LEU A 52 5.55 30.14 18.08
CA LEU A 52 6.06 29.13 17.13
C LEU A 52 7.57 29.26 16.86
N SER A 53 8.24 30.17 17.57
CA SER A 53 9.65 30.52 17.32
C SER A 53 10.63 29.36 17.42
N ASP A 54 10.39 28.39 18.33
CA ASP A 54 11.22 27.20 18.43
C ASP A 54 11.09 26.34 17.18
N PHE A 55 9.87 26.17 16.65
CA PHE A 55 9.64 25.41 15.43
C PHE A 55 10.20 26.12 14.19
N ALA A 56 10.10 27.45 14.11
CA ALA A 56 10.77 28.24 13.06
C ALA A 56 12.29 28.01 13.06
N LYS A 57 12.91 27.93 14.25
CA LYS A 57 14.34 27.62 14.37
C LYS A 57 14.66 26.16 14.01
N ILE A 58 13.75 25.23 14.33
CA ILE A 58 13.85 23.83 13.89
C ILE A 58 13.84 23.76 12.35
N THR A 59 12.98 24.50 11.65
CA THR A 59 12.95 24.51 10.18
C THR A 59 14.22 25.08 9.56
N GLU A 60 14.89 26.00 10.24
CA GLU A 60 16.19 26.56 9.82
C GLU A 60 17.30 25.52 9.93
N TYR A 61 17.44 24.87 11.09
CA TYR A 61 18.46 23.82 11.27
C TYR A 61 18.20 22.56 10.45
N ALA A 62 16.94 22.27 10.12
CA ALA A 62 16.59 21.21 9.20
C ALA A 62 17.03 21.48 7.75
N GLY A 63 17.39 22.74 7.41
CA GLY A 63 17.65 23.15 6.04
C GLY A 63 16.38 23.18 5.16
N LEU A 64 15.19 23.29 5.76
CA LEU A 64 13.90 23.24 5.07
C LEU A 64 13.20 24.60 5.01
N SER A 65 13.74 25.64 5.65
CA SER A 65 13.16 26.99 5.62
C SER A 65 13.06 27.54 4.20
N ASP A 66 14.09 27.40 3.37
CA ASP A 66 14.05 27.87 1.98
C ASP A 66 12.97 27.16 1.16
N ARG A 67 12.77 25.85 1.42
CA ARG A 67 11.68 25.08 0.81
C ARG A 67 10.31 25.58 1.25
N LEU A 68 10.16 25.93 2.52
CA LEU A 68 8.94 26.48 3.12
C LEU A 68 8.71 27.97 2.84
N SER A 69 9.67 28.65 2.22
CA SER A 69 9.55 30.02 1.70
C SER A 69 9.34 30.06 0.19
N ALA A 70 9.55 28.93 -0.51
CA ALA A 70 9.45 28.82 -1.96
C ALA A 70 8.06 28.38 -2.43
N TYR A 71 7.84 28.41 -3.76
CA TYR A 71 6.60 27.92 -4.37
C TYR A 71 6.39 26.44 -4.09
N GLY A 72 5.18 26.13 -3.65
CA GLY A 72 4.73 24.79 -3.32
C GLY A 72 3.34 24.86 -2.71
N THR A 73 2.79 23.69 -2.38
CA THR A 73 1.51 23.59 -1.68
C THR A 73 1.68 22.61 -0.54
N TYR A 74 1.71 23.14 0.69
CA TYR A 74 2.02 22.36 1.88
C TYR A 74 0.90 22.46 2.93
N THR A 75 0.89 21.51 3.86
CA THR A 75 0.25 21.67 5.17
C THR A 75 1.29 21.52 6.25
N CYS A 76 1.44 22.55 7.08
CA CYS A 76 2.36 22.56 8.20
C CYS A 76 1.56 22.43 9.52
N PHE A 77 1.83 21.37 10.27
CA PHE A 77 1.31 21.21 11.63
C PHE A 77 2.33 21.80 12.61
N ALA A 78 2.23 23.10 12.86
CA ALA A 78 3.22 23.87 13.62
C ALA A 78 3.02 23.69 15.13
N PRO A 79 3.93 23.01 15.86
CA PRO A 79 3.84 22.91 17.31
C PRO A 79 4.17 24.23 17.99
N THR A 80 3.48 24.51 19.09
CA THR A 80 3.85 25.58 20.01
C THR A 80 5.22 25.32 20.66
N ASN A 81 5.87 26.38 21.14
CA ASN A 81 7.12 26.28 21.91
C ASN A 81 6.98 25.34 23.12
N GLU A 82 5.81 25.36 23.78
CA GLU A 82 5.48 24.46 24.89
C GLU A 82 5.44 23.00 24.43
N ALA A 83 4.79 22.73 23.30
CA ALA A 83 4.73 21.40 22.71
C ALA A 83 6.13 20.87 22.36
N VAL A 84 6.99 21.72 21.78
CA VAL A 84 8.38 21.38 21.46
C VAL A 84 9.17 21.02 22.73
N LYS A 85 9.06 21.82 23.79
CA LYS A 85 9.75 21.56 25.07
C LYS A 85 9.33 20.24 25.69
N GLU A 86 8.04 19.91 25.66
CA GLU A 86 7.53 18.64 26.20
C GLU A 86 8.02 17.47 25.34
N TYR A 87 8.01 17.59 24.02
CA TYR A 87 8.53 16.54 23.14
C TYR A 87 10.02 16.24 23.39
N ILE A 88 10.86 17.27 23.54
CA ILE A 88 12.29 17.07 23.85
C ILE A 88 12.48 16.43 25.23
N LYS A 89 11.61 16.76 26.19
CA LYS A 89 11.61 16.11 27.50
C LYS A 89 11.19 14.64 27.39
N GLU A 90 10.13 14.32 26.63
CA GLU A 90 9.69 12.94 26.37
C GLU A 90 10.84 12.12 25.73
N LEU A 91 11.50 12.66 24.71
CA LEU A 91 12.67 12.03 24.07
C LEU A 91 13.85 11.82 25.03
N TRP A 92 14.04 12.73 25.98
CA TRP A 92 15.08 12.63 27.00
C TRP A 92 14.75 11.57 28.05
N GLU A 93 13.50 11.50 28.48
CA GLU A 93 13.01 10.59 29.51
C GLU A 93 12.79 9.15 28.98
N ASP A 94 12.80 8.96 27.66
CA ASP A 94 12.77 7.64 27.02
C ASP A 94 14.06 6.85 27.30
N LYS A 95 14.00 6.06 28.38
CA LYS A 95 15.08 5.20 28.87
C LYS A 95 15.37 3.99 27.96
N LYS A 96 14.49 3.68 27.00
CA LYS A 96 14.71 2.57 26.05
C LYS A 96 15.52 3.00 24.83
N SER A 97 15.47 4.29 24.48
CA SER A 97 16.29 4.83 23.38
C SER A 97 17.78 4.84 23.72
N ALA A 98 18.63 4.50 22.73
CA ALA A 98 20.06 4.66 22.86
C ALA A 98 20.44 6.16 22.92
N ASN A 99 21.25 6.55 23.91
CA ASN A 99 21.79 7.91 24.08
C ASN A 99 20.70 9.02 24.07
N HIS A 100 19.57 8.81 24.75
CA HIS A 100 18.48 9.80 24.85
C HIS A 100 18.03 10.31 23.48
N ASN A 101 17.75 9.39 22.55
CA ASN A 101 17.38 9.70 21.16
C ASN A 101 18.40 10.60 20.42
N GLY A 102 19.67 10.58 20.82
CA GLY A 102 20.72 11.41 20.22
C GLY A 102 20.71 12.87 20.67
N LEU A 103 20.00 13.19 21.76
CA LEU A 103 20.05 14.52 22.39
C LEU A 103 21.38 14.76 23.12
N TYR A 104 21.74 16.03 23.32
CA TYR A 104 22.92 16.41 24.09
C TYR A 104 22.77 16.00 25.56
N THR A 105 23.77 15.26 26.06
CA THR A 105 23.76 14.64 27.40
C THR A 105 24.45 15.46 28.47
N GLY A 106 25.15 16.54 28.10
CA GLY A 106 25.77 17.46 29.05
C GLY A 106 24.75 18.30 29.81
N ASP A 107 25.27 19.14 30.70
CA ASP A 107 24.43 19.98 31.56
C ASP A 107 23.69 21.04 30.73
N VAL A 108 22.38 21.12 30.98
CA VAL A 108 21.50 22.19 30.50
C VAL A 108 20.88 22.87 31.70
N SER A 109 20.59 24.16 31.59
CA SER A 109 19.94 24.90 32.67
C SER A 109 18.54 24.34 32.93
N GLU A 110 18.16 24.32 34.21
CA GLU A 110 16.84 23.87 34.64
C GLU A 110 15.74 24.68 33.92
N GLY A 111 14.78 24.00 33.30
CA GLY A 111 13.71 24.63 32.50
C GLY A 111 14.06 24.93 31.03
N ASN A 112 15.32 24.78 30.60
CA ASN A 112 15.74 24.94 29.21
C ASN A 112 16.04 23.58 28.55
N THR A 113 15.02 22.72 28.45
CA THR A 113 15.17 21.38 27.85
C THR A 113 15.52 21.43 26.37
N ILE A 114 15.15 22.50 25.66
CA ILE A 114 15.41 22.64 24.22
C ILE A 114 16.91 22.79 23.89
N ASP A 115 17.73 23.27 24.83
CA ASP A 115 19.20 23.29 24.69
C ASP A 115 19.78 21.89 24.41
N ARG A 116 19.08 20.83 24.84
CA ARG A 116 19.48 19.45 24.54
C ARG A 116 19.44 19.14 23.05
N LEU A 117 18.49 19.73 22.32
CA LEU A 117 18.43 19.65 20.86
C LEU A 117 19.50 20.56 20.23
N TRP A 118 19.61 21.82 20.68
CA TRP A 118 20.51 22.80 20.08
C TRP A 118 22.00 22.47 20.19
N LYS A 119 22.39 21.80 21.28
CA LYS A 119 23.77 21.37 21.54
C LYS A 119 24.07 19.96 21.01
N SER A 120 23.08 19.26 20.46
CA SER A 120 23.28 17.90 19.94
C SER A 120 24.17 17.91 18.70
N GLU A 121 25.10 16.96 18.61
CA GLU A 121 25.87 16.71 17.38
C GLU A 121 24.98 16.23 16.22
N LYS A 122 23.77 15.73 16.54
CA LYS A 122 22.75 15.31 15.57
C LYS A 122 21.65 16.35 15.37
N ARG A 123 21.85 17.61 15.81
CA ARG A 123 20.84 18.67 15.78
C ARG A 123 20.13 18.76 14.43
N ASP A 124 20.89 18.86 13.33
CA ASP A 124 20.31 19.10 12.01
C ASP A 124 19.45 17.92 11.53
N SER A 125 19.90 16.67 11.77
CA SER A 125 19.12 15.48 11.40
C SER A 125 17.89 15.30 12.30
N LEU A 126 17.99 15.59 13.60
CA LEU A 126 16.84 15.56 14.52
C LEU A 126 15.82 16.64 14.16
N CYS A 127 16.27 17.85 13.83
CA CYS A 127 15.40 18.92 13.37
C CYS A 127 14.70 18.53 12.07
N LYS A 128 15.44 17.96 11.11
CA LYS A 128 14.88 17.46 9.86
C LYS A 128 13.80 16.40 10.10
N ASP A 129 14.07 15.42 10.94
CA ASP A 129 13.08 14.39 11.31
C ASP A 129 11.81 15.01 11.92
N ILE A 130 11.96 16.02 12.79
CA ILE A 130 10.82 16.74 13.38
C ILE A 130 10.00 17.45 12.30
N VAL A 131 10.63 18.21 11.40
CA VAL A 131 9.90 18.93 10.33
C VAL A 131 9.20 17.96 9.40
N GLU A 132 9.89 16.92 8.93
CA GLU A 132 9.32 15.95 7.99
C GLU A 132 8.15 15.16 8.60
N ALA A 133 8.13 14.98 9.93
CA ALA A 133 7.00 14.38 10.61
C ALA A 133 5.76 15.30 10.70
N HIS A 134 5.92 16.61 10.56
CA HIS A 134 4.85 17.60 10.77
C HIS A 134 4.46 18.37 9.49
N LEU A 135 5.01 17.95 8.35
CA LEU A 135 4.82 18.59 7.06
C LEU A 135 4.31 17.56 6.06
N THR A 136 3.28 17.94 5.30
CA THR A 136 2.84 17.18 4.12
C THR A 136 2.83 18.08 2.89
N GLY A 137 3.16 17.53 1.73
CA GLY A 137 3.16 18.23 0.43
C GLY A 137 1.78 18.33 -0.23
N LEU A 138 0.72 18.30 0.58
CA LEU A 138 -0.66 18.47 0.18
C LEU A 138 -1.27 19.61 1.00
N LYS A 139 -2.17 20.41 0.41
CA LYS A 139 -3.01 21.33 1.19
C LYS A 139 -4.17 20.54 1.79
N LYS A 140 -4.28 20.55 3.13
CA LYS A 140 -5.29 19.86 3.92
C LYS A 140 -5.86 20.87 4.90
N THR A 141 -7.00 21.44 4.55
CA THR A 141 -7.80 22.30 5.43
C THR A 141 -8.47 21.46 6.52
N SER A 142 -9.02 22.10 7.55
CA SER A 142 -9.79 21.42 8.59
C SER A 142 -10.97 20.63 8.01
N ASN A 143 -11.58 21.08 6.91
CA ASN A 143 -12.62 20.32 6.20
C ASN A 143 -12.07 19.02 5.60
N ASP A 144 -10.87 19.05 5.02
CA ASP A 144 -10.21 17.86 4.47
C ASP A 144 -9.86 16.87 5.59
N LEU A 145 -9.40 17.38 6.74
CA LEU A 145 -9.12 16.57 7.93
C LEU A 145 -10.40 15.91 8.47
N LEU A 146 -11.51 16.64 8.47
CA LEU A 146 -12.81 16.14 8.93
C LEU A 146 -13.46 15.14 7.97
N ALA A 147 -13.06 15.14 6.69
CA ALA A 147 -13.48 14.13 5.72
C ALA A 147 -12.89 12.73 6.02
N GLY A 148 -11.96 12.63 6.98
CA GLY A 148 -11.53 11.36 7.58
C GLY A 148 -10.44 10.60 6.82
N SER A 149 -9.71 11.26 5.92
CA SER A 149 -8.53 10.65 5.30
C SER A 149 -7.32 10.75 6.23
N ASP A 150 -6.61 9.65 6.42
CA ASP A 150 -5.28 9.69 7.02
C ASP A 150 -4.35 10.60 6.21
N ILE A 151 -3.35 11.17 6.88
CA ILE A 151 -2.38 12.09 6.28
C ILE A 151 -1.02 11.42 6.32
N THR A 152 -0.45 11.16 5.15
CA THR A 152 0.96 10.81 5.06
C THR A 152 1.81 12.08 5.10
N MET A 153 2.74 12.10 6.05
CA MET A 153 3.72 13.16 6.24
C MET A 153 4.93 12.90 5.34
N MET A 154 5.76 13.93 5.16
CA MET A 154 6.98 13.82 4.34
C MET A 154 7.98 12.81 4.90
N GLY A 155 7.98 12.59 6.21
CA GLY A 155 8.75 11.53 6.87
C GLY A 155 8.22 10.11 6.64
N GLY A 156 7.08 9.97 5.97
CA GLY A 156 6.39 8.71 5.67
C GLY A 156 5.50 8.20 6.81
N ASN A 157 5.57 8.78 8.00
CA ASN A 157 4.58 8.52 9.06
C ASN A 157 3.19 8.95 8.60
N THR A 158 2.17 8.18 9.00
CA THR A 158 0.78 8.41 8.62
C THR A 158 -0.04 8.63 9.88
N HIS A 159 -0.88 9.66 9.86
CA HIS A 159 -1.64 10.10 11.02
C HIS A 159 -3.13 10.19 10.72
N SER A 160 -3.95 9.81 11.69
CA SER A 160 -5.41 9.75 11.56
C SER A 160 -6.06 10.96 12.25
N PRO A 161 -6.68 11.88 11.49
CA PRO A 161 -7.48 12.95 12.07
C PRO A 161 -8.81 12.42 12.61
N LYS A 162 -9.26 12.97 13.73
CA LYS A 162 -10.55 12.65 14.34
C LYS A 162 -11.21 13.90 14.89
N ARG A 163 -12.53 14.03 14.67
CA ARG A 163 -13.35 15.06 15.32
C ARG A 163 -13.70 14.64 16.75
N VAL A 164 -13.46 15.53 17.70
CA VAL A 164 -13.87 15.37 19.11
C VAL A 164 -14.60 16.65 19.53
N GLY A 165 -15.93 16.63 19.50
CA GLY A 165 -16.72 17.86 19.66
C GLY A 165 -16.47 18.83 18.50
N ASP A 166 -16.03 20.05 18.81
CA ASP A 166 -15.62 21.05 17.82
C ASP A 166 -14.10 21.05 17.53
N ASP A 167 -13.35 20.22 18.26
CA ASP A 167 -11.91 20.07 18.09
C ASP A 167 -11.56 19.00 17.05
N ILE A 168 -10.37 19.13 16.47
CA ILE A 168 -9.73 18.09 15.66
C ILE A 168 -8.52 17.59 16.43
N THR A 169 -8.48 16.28 16.66
CA THR A 169 -7.34 15.60 17.26
C THR A 169 -6.69 14.69 16.24
N ILE A 170 -5.37 14.67 16.18
CA ILE A 170 -4.56 13.74 15.41
C ILE A 170 -4.14 12.59 16.32
N ASP A 171 -4.40 11.35 15.89
CA ASP A 171 -4.16 10.10 16.63
C ASP A 171 -4.75 10.07 18.05
N GLY A 172 -5.80 10.86 18.28
CA GLY A 172 -6.43 11.02 19.58
C GLY A 172 -5.58 11.67 20.67
N THR A 173 -4.40 12.21 20.33
CA THR A 173 -3.46 12.79 21.31
C THR A 173 -3.09 14.24 21.04
N THR A 174 -2.92 14.62 19.78
CA THR A 174 -2.49 15.97 19.39
C THR A 174 -3.68 16.79 18.98
N LYS A 175 -3.95 17.92 19.63
CA LYS A 175 -5.06 18.81 19.28
C LYS A 175 -4.59 19.92 18.35
N ILE A 176 -5.37 20.17 17.29
CA ILE A 176 -5.21 21.38 16.48
C ILE A 176 -5.91 22.54 17.20
N ILE A 177 -5.11 23.49 17.69
CA ILE A 177 -5.58 24.62 18.50
C ILE A 177 -5.91 25.85 17.66
N ASN A 178 -5.20 26.07 16.55
CA ASN A 178 -5.55 27.06 15.52
C ASN A 178 -5.59 26.35 14.17
N LYS A 179 -6.70 26.51 13.44
CA LYS A 179 -6.96 25.81 12.18
C LYS A 179 -6.90 26.79 11.02
N ASP A 180 -6.50 26.30 9.85
CA ASP A 180 -6.69 26.97 8.57
C ASP A 180 -6.03 28.35 8.43
N HIS A 181 -4.84 28.55 8.99
CA HIS A 181 -4.06 29.75 8.69
C HIS A 181 -3.51 29.64 7.26
N GLU A 182 -4.23 30.21 6.30
CA GLU A 182 -3.84 30.17 4.88
C GLU A 182 -2.68 31.13 4.59
N VAL A 183 -1.69 30.59 3.87
CA VAL A 183 -0.49 31.30 3.42
C VAL A 183 -0.28 31.04 1.93
N GLU A 184 0.57 31.83 1.28
CA GLU A 184 0.80 31.77 -0.17
C GLU A 184 1.14 30.36 -0.68
N ASN A 185 1.93 29.60 0.09
CA ASN A 185 2.41 28.27 -0.29
C ASN A 185 1.78 27.13 0.53
N GLY A 186 0.62 27.35 1.16
CA GLY A 186 -0.06 26.27 1.89
C GLY A 186 -1.07 26.70 2.96
N VAL A 187 -1.15 25.87 4.00
CA VAL A 187 -1.95 26.10 5.20
C VAL A 187 -1.17 25.68 6.44
N VAL A 188 -1.28 26.46 7.51
CA VAL A 188 -0.68 26.15 8.82
C VAL A 188 -1.79 25.84 9.83
N HIS A 189 -1.61 24.72 10.54
CA HIS A 189 -2.41 24.33 11.70
C HIS A 189 -1.52 24.36 12.93
N THR A 190 -1.83 25.18 13.92
CA THR A 190 -1.08 25.17 15.19
C THR A 190 -1.52 23.99 16.05
N ILE A 191 -0.56 23.24 16.61
CA ILE A 191 -0.82 22.06 17.44
C ILE A 191 -0.25 22.21 18.87
N ASP A 192 -0.90 21.58 19.83
CA ASP A 192 -0.52 21.61 21.25
C ASP A 192 0.47 20.51 21.67
N LYS A 193 0.71 19.53 20.78
CA LYS A 193 1.63 18.43 20.99
C LYS A 193 2.26 18.03 19.65
N LEU A 194 3.53 17.63 19.65
CA LEU A 194 4.14 17.04 18.46
C LEU A 194 3.56 15.64 18.21
N PHE A 195 3.45 15.27 16.94
CA PHE A 195 3.03 13.93 16.56
C PHE A 195 3.98 12.88 17.14
N TYR A 196 3.38 11.85 17.72
CA TYR A 196 4.13 10.73 18.26
C TYR A 196 4.83 9.97 17.13
N ARG A 197 6.15 9.87 17.21
CA ARG A 197 6.97 9.05 16.32
C ARG A 197 7.69 8.00 17.14
N SER A 198 7.28 6.74 16.97
CA SER A 198 8.00 5.63 17.57
C SER A 198 9.30 5.34 16.80
N THR A 199 10.42 5.27 17.51
CA THR A 199 11.64 4.63 17.01
C THR A 199 11.68 3.13 17.36
N ASN A 200 10.75 2.68 18.20
CA ASN A 200 10.66 1.30 18.65
C ASN A 200 10.22 0.38 17.52
N TYR A 201 10.74 -0.85 17.53
CA TYR A 201 10.12 -1.93 16.77
C TYR A 201 8.81 -2.35 17.43
N ILE A 202 7.99 -3.10 16.68
CA ILE A 202 6.63 -3.48 17.08
C ILE A 202 6.51 -3.94 18.54
N ILE A 203 7.43 -4.75 19.03
CA ILE A 203 7.29 -5.38 20.35
C ILE A 203 7.56 -4.40 21.47
N ASP A 204 8.62 -3.61 21.31
CA ASP A 204 8.95 -2.52 22.23
C ASP A 204 7.80 -1.50 22.26
N GLU A 205 7.15 -1.27 21.12
CA GLU A 205 5.97 -0.42 21.02
C GLU A 205 4.74 -1.05 21.69
N MET A 206 4.49 -2.36 21.51
CA MET A 206 3.42 -3.09 22.20
C MET A 206 3.60 -3.05 23.72
N GLU A 207 4.83 -3.18 24.21
CA GLU A 207 5.15 -3.01 25.64
C GLU A 207 4.88 -1.59 26.11
N ASN A 208 5.28 -0.59 25.32
CA ASN A 208 5.05 0.83 25.63
C ASN A 208 3.55 1.17 25.70
N MET A 209 2.73 0.53 24.86
CA MET A 209 1.27 0.67 24.92
C MET A 209 0.66 0.10 26.21
N GLY A 210 1.36 -0.79 26.93
CA GLY A 210 0.97 -1.29 28.26
C GLY A 210 -0.29 -2.18 28.31
N ILE A 211 -0.88 -2.49 27.16
CA ILE A 211 -2.13 -3.26 27.03
C ILE A 211 -1.96 -4.59 26.29
N TYR A 212 -0.71 -5.05 26.12
CA TYR A 212 -0.34 -6.24 25.36
C TYR A 212 0.66 -7.14 26.10
N SER A 213 0.67 -7.14 27.43
CA SER A 213 1.61 -7.95 28.22
C SER A 213 1.54 -9.45 27.87
N ILE A 214 0.34 -9.99 27.63
CA ILE A 214 0.15 -11.41 27.26
C ILE A 214 0.75 -11.68 25.88
N TRP A 215 0.56 -10.76 24.94
CA TRP A 215 1.10 -10.83 23.58
C TRP A 215 2.62 -10.75 23.56
N CYS A 216 3.21 -9.77 24.25
CA CYS A 216 4.66 -9.59 24.31
C CYS A 216 5.36 -10.82 24.89
N ASP A 217 4.80 -11.42 25.94
CA ASP A 217 5.33 -12.67 26.49
C ASP A 217 5.22 -13.82 25.48
N ALA A 218 4.08 -13.99 24.81
CA ALA A 218 3.87 -15.05 23.83
C ALA A 218 4.81 -14.93 22.62
N LEU A 219 5.06 -13.72 22.12
CA LEU A 219 6.00 -13.45 21.02
C LEU A 219 7.43 -13.85 21.41
N LYS A 220 7.87 -13.51 22.62
CA LYS A 220 9.20 -13.88 23.15
C LYS A 220 9.35 -15.39 23.32
N GLN A 221 8.32 -16.08 23.83
CA GLN A 221 8.39 -17.54 23.99
C GLN A 221 8.44 -18.27 22.64
N THR A 222 7.82 -17.71 21.60
CA THR A 222 7.76 -18.33 20.27
C THR A 222 8.93 -17.95 19.35
N GLY A 223 9.78 -17.00 19.75
CA GLY A 223 10.87 -16.48 18.93
C GLY A 223 10.40 -15.61 17.76
N LEU A 224 9.10 -15.32 17.67
CA LEU A 224 8.55 -14.40 16.67
C LEU A 224 8.98 -12.97 16.95
N ASP A 225 9.46 -12.69 18.16
CA ASP A 225 10.01 -11.40 18.51
C ASP A 225 11.26 -11.03 17.71
N GLU A 226 12.12 -12.00 17.45
CA GLU A 226 13.30 -11.80 16.59
C GLU A 226 12.92 -11.67 15.10
N VAL A 227 11.89 -12.40 14.65
CA VAL A 227 11.38 -12.27 13.26
C VAL A 227 10.90 -10.84 13.00
N LEU A 228 10.20 -10.25 13.96
CA LEU A 228 9.66 -8.89 13.90
C LEU A 228 10.73 -7.78 14.02
N LYS A 229 12.04 -8.08 13.98
CA LYS A 229 13.13 -7.07 13.95
C LYS A 229 13.68 -6.78 12.57
N GLU A 230 13.33 -7.59 11.56
CA GLU A 230 13.68 -7.30 10.17
C GLU A 230 13.07 -5.96 9.75
N HIS A 231 13.86 -5.09 9.14
CA HIS A 231 13.41 -3.73 8.79
C HIS A 231 13.96 -3.23 7.45
N ILE A 232 14.93 -3.92 6.87
CA ILE A 232 15.50 -3.58 5.56
C ILE A 232 16.07 -4.82 4.88
N ARG A 233 15.84 -4.92 3.56
CA ARG A 233 16.42 -5.93 2.69
C ARG A 233 17.51 -5.28 1.84
N THR A 234 18.74 -5.77 1.98
CA THR A 234 19.92 -5.19 1.30
C THR A 234 20.53 -6.10 0.24
N ASN A 235 20.11 -7.37 0.19
CA ASN A 235 20.67 -8.38 -0.69
C ASN A 235 19.66 -8.78 -1.79
N GLY A 236 20.18 -9.22 -2.95
CA GLY A 236 19.35 -9.75 -4.04
C GLY A 236 18.61 -8.70 -4.87
N ILE A 237 18.97 -7.42 -4.74
CA ILE A 237 18.40 -6.32 -5.53
C ILE A 237 19.49 -5.76 -6.45
N ASN A 238 19.22 -5.74 -7.75
CA ASN A 238 20.08 -5.14 -8.76
C ASN A 238 19.69 -3.66 -8.91
N TRP A 239 20.25 -2.80 -8.05
CA TRP A 239 20.00 -1.36 -8.10
C TRP A 239 20.45 -0.76 -9.45
N PHE A 240 19.71 0.24 -9.92
CA PHE A 240 20.06 0.94 -11.15
C PHE A 240 21.48 1.52 -11.08
N THR A 241 22.27 1.27 -12.12
CA THR A 241 23.65 1.76 -12.23
C THR A 241 23.76 3.03 -13.10
N ILE A 242 22.66 3.44 -13.72
CA ILE A 242 22.48 4.66 -14.50
C ILE A 242 21.13 5.29 -14.16
N ASP A 243 21.01 6.60 -14.34
CA ASP A 243 19.73 7.31 -14.22
C ASP A 243 18.69 6.61 -15.13
N PRO A 244 17.49 6.25 -14.65
CA PRO A 244 16.45 5.65 -15.47
C PRO A 244 16.22 6.44 -16.76
N GLU A 245 15.76 5.72 -17.78
CA GLU A 245 15.51 6.24 -19.12
C GLU A 245 14.88 7.64 -19.09
N THR A 246 15.58 8.60 -19.71
CA THR A 246 15.18 10.00 -19.87
C THR A 246 13.80 10.18 -20.54
N LYS A 247 13.26 9.10 -21.13
CA LYS A 247 11.95 9.05 -21.78
C LYS A 247 10.77 9.13 -20.81
N TYR A 248 10.94 8.74 -19.55
CA TYR A 248 9.98 8.98 -18.48
C TYR A 248 10.58 9.98 -17.49
N PRO A 249 10.69 11.26 -17.86
CA PRO A 249 11.26 12.28 -16.97
C PRO A 249 10.37 12.55 -15.75
N PHE A 250 9.27 11.82 -15.57
CA PHE A 250 8.39 11.86 -14.39
C PHE A 250 8.49 10.59 -13.53
N ALA A 251 9.37 9.65 -13.88
CA ALA A 251 9.62 8.47 -13.07
C ALA A 251 10.69 8.73 -12.00
N GLU A 252 10.50 8.15 -10.83
CA GLU A 252 11.54 7.98 -9.80
C GLU A 252 11.77 6.48 -9.55
N TYR A 253 12.73 6.15 -8.69
CA TYR A 253 13.02 4.77 -8.32
C TYR A 253 13.32 4.65 -6.83
N PRO A 254 13.05 3.49 -6.20
CA PRO A 254 13.42 3.27 -4.82
C PRO A 254 14.95 3.15 -4.70
N THR A 255 15.49 3.67 -3.59
CA THR A 255 16.91 3.54 -3.22
C THR A 255 17.11 2.66 -1.98
N THR A 256 16.01 2.23 -1.37
CA THR A 256 15.97 1.33 -0.21
C THR A 256 14.80 0.37 -0.35
N CYS A 257 14.91 -0.79 0.26
CA CYS A 257 13.83 -1.78 0.35
C CYS A 257 13.57 -2.08 1.82
N LYS A 258 12.72 -1.27 2.45
CA LYS A 258 12.28 -1.50 3.83
C LYS A 258 11.47 -2.79 3.92
N VAL A 259 11.62 -3.47 5.04
CA VAL A 259 10.77 -4.57 5.47
C VAL A 259 9.94 -4.05 6.63
N GLY A 260 8.68 -4.45 6.68
CA GLY A 260 7.79 -4.02 7.76
C GLY A 260 6.78 -5.11 8.06
N PHE A 261 6.03 -4.91 9.13
CA PHE A 261 5.06 -5.87 9.60
C PHE A 261 3.76 -5.18 10.01
N THR A 262 2.67 -5.95 10.01
CA THR A 262 1.40 -5.52 10.58
C THR A 262 0.92 -6.60 11.53
N VAL A 263 0.62 -6.23 12.77
CA VAL A 263 0.14 -7.15 13.82
C VAL A 263 -1.29 -6.78 14.21
N PHE A 264 -2.22 -7.70 14.03
CA PHE A 264 -3.58 -7.59 14.54
C PHE A 264 -3.64 -8.25 15.91
N ALA A 265 -3.60 -7.48 17.00
CA ALA A 265 -3.45 -8.04 18.34
C ALA A 265 -4.71 -7.85 19.21
N GLU A 266 -5.16 -8.91 19.88
CA GLU A 266 -6.11 -8.77 20.98
C GLU A 266 -5.43 -8.07 22.16
N THR A 267 -6.01 -6.97 22.63
CA THR A 267 -5.54 -6.36 23.89
C THR A 267 -5.68 -7.36 25.05
N ASP A 268 -4.89 -7.17 26.10
CA ASP A 268 -4.98 -7.96 27.34
C ASP A 268 -6.43 -8.02 27.86
N LYS A 269 -7.18 -6.91 27.74
CA LYS A 269 -8.61 -6.85 28.10
C LYS A 269 -9.47 -7.78 27.24
N VAL A 270 -9.24 -7.84 25.93
CA VAL A 270 -9.98 -8.73 25.02
C VAL A 270 -9.69 -10.19 25.36
N LEU A 271 -8.44 -10.54 25.65
CA LEU A 271 -8.03 -11.87 26.08
C LEU A 271 -8.63 -12.24 27.45
N GLN A 272 -8.59 -11.33 28.42
CA GLN A 272 -9.14 -11.53 29.77
C GLN A 272 -10.66 -11.74 29.74
N ASN A 273 -11.39 -11.05 28.85
CA ASN A 273 -12.82 -11.27 28.63
C ASN A 273 -13.14 -12.69 28.10
N LYS A 274 -12.13 -13.41 27.59
CA LYS A 274 -12.22 -14.82 27.18
C LYS A 274 -11.59 -15.78 28.19
N GLY A 275 -11.26 -15.29 29.39
CA GLY A 275 -10.64 -16.08 30.46
C GLY A 275 -9.16 -16.38 30.24
N ILE A 276 -8.46 -15.57 29.42
CA ILE A 276 -7.02 -15.69 29.17
C ILE A 276 -6.32 -14.52 29.87
N THR A 277 -5.60 -14.81 30.94
CA THR A 277 -4.97 -13.81 31.82
C THR A 277 -3.45 -13.80 31.72
N ASN A 278 -2.85 -14.81 31.09
CA ASN A 278 -1.41 -14.93 30.88
C ASN A 278 -1.11 -15.74 29.60
N TRP A 279 0.14 -15.67 29.13
CA TRP A 279 0.54 -16.32 27.87
C TRP A 279 0.42 -17.85 27.90
N LYS A 280 0.52 -18.50 29.07
CA LYS A 280 0.37 -19.96 29.19
C LYS A 280 -1.08 -20.39 28.97
N GLU A 281 -2.03 -19.61 29.45
CA GLU A 281 -3.45 -19.80 29.16
C GLU A 281 -3.76 -19.58 27.68
N LEU A 282 -3.11 -18.59 27.04
CA LEU A 282 -3.20 -18.40 25.60
C LEU A 282 -2.66 -19.64 24.85
N ALA A 283 -1.52 -20.18 25.28
CA ALA A 283 -0.94 -21.41 24.71
C ALA A 283 -1.87 -22.61 24.88
N ALA A 284 -2.50 -22.76 26.05
CA ALA A 284 -3.49 -23.81 26.29
C ALA A 284 -4.72 -23.67 25.38
N LYS A 285 -5.19 -22.44 25.13
CA LYS A 285 -6.27 -22.19 24.17
C LYS A 285 -5.87 -22.42 22.73
N ALA A 286 -4.66 -22.04 22.34
CA ALA A 286 -4.12 -22.35 21.03
C ALA A 286 -4.07 -23.87 20.79
N ASN A 287 -3.68 -24.67 21.80
CA ASN A 287 -3.75 -26.13 21.75
C ASN A 287 -5.18 -26.63 21.49
N GLU A 288 -6.17 -26.10 22.19
CA GLU A 288 -7.59 -26.46 21.97
C GLU A 288 -8.04 -26.13 20.54
N TRP A 289 -7.63 -24.99 20.00
CA TRP A 289 -8.08 -24.49 18.70
C TRP A 289 -7.40 -25.15 17.50
N TYR A 290 -6.11 -25.50 17.60
CA TYR A 290 -5.30 -25.90 16.45
C TYR A 290 -4.88 -27.38 16.44
N LYS A 291 -5.05 -28.15 17.53
CA LYS A 291 -4.61 -29.56 17.57
C LYS A 291 -5.15 -30.43 16.43
N ASP A 292 -6.36 -30.13 15.93
CA ASP A 292 -7.07 -30.89 14.88
C ASP A 292 -7.18 -30.10 13.56
N CYS A 293 -6.34 -29.06 13.37
CA CYS A 293 -6.49 -28.13 12.26
C CYS A 293 -6.22 -28.72 10.87
N ALA A 294 -5.55 -29.87 10.78
CA ALA A 294 -5.41 -30.61 9.52
C ALA A 294 -6.76 -30.91 8.84
N SER A 295 -7.87 -30.97 9.59
CA SER A 295 -9.21 -31.19 9.02
C SER A 295 -9.80 -29.99 8.25
N TRP A 296 -9.18 -28.81 8.31
CA TRP A 296 -9.58 -27.63 7.52
C TRP A 296 -8.42 -26.86 6.89
N TYR A 297 -7.19 -27.27 7.14
CA TYR A 297 -5.96 -26.66 6.62
C TYR A 297 -5.30 -27.64 5.66
N SER A 298 -5.68 -27.58 4.38
CA SER A 298 -5.28 -28.56 3.36
C SER A 298 -3.77 -28.73 3.24
N TYR A 299 -2.99 -27.66 3.45
CA TYR A 299 -1.53 -27.79 3.50
C TYR A 299 -1.05 -28.83 4.51
N LEU A 300 -1.62 -28.85 5.72
CA LEU A 300 -1.27 -29.82 6.77
C LEU A 300 -1.88 -31.19 6.53
N GLU A 301 -3.06 -31.24 5.91
CA GLU A 301 -3.69 -32.51 5.48
C GLU A 301 -2.80 -33.26 4.48
N ASP A 302 -2.25 -32.52 3.51
CA ASP A 302 -1.40 -33.03 2.44
C ASP A 302 0.03 -33.37 2.90
N HIS A 303 0.46 -32.85 4.04
CA HIS A 303 1.81 -32.99 4.58
C HIS A 303 1.78 -33.65 5.97
N PRO A 304 1.37 -34.92 6.09
CA PRO A 304 1.23 -35.61 7.38
C PRO A 304 2.57 -35.80 8.12
N GLU A 305 3.71 -35.57 7.46
CA GLU A 305 5.03 -35.49 8.08
C GLU A 305 5.20 -34.25 8.96
N ILE A 306 4.46 -33.17 8.70
CA ILE A 306 4.40 -31.99 9.56
C ILE A 306 3.63 -32.36 10.83
N LYS A 307 4.32 -32.34 11.98
CA LYS A 307 3.72 -32.69 13.27
C LYS A 307 3.28 -31.43 14.01
N ILE A 308 1.95 -31.26 14.11
CA ILE A 308 1.34 -30.25 14.97
C ILE A 308 1.74 -30.55 16.42
N SER A 309 2.36 -29.57 17.08
CA SER A 309 2.87 -29.72 18.44
C SER A 309 2.01 -28.95 19.43
N THR A 310 1.54 -29.65 20.47
CA THR A 310 0.94 -29.04 21.67
C THR A 310 1.92 -29.00 22.86
N GLY A 311 3.20 -29.28 22.59
CA GLY A 311 4.26 -29.35 23.60
C GLY A 311 4.81 -27.98 24.00
N THR A 312 5.95 -27.99 24.68
CA THR A 312 6.57 -26.80 25.28
C THR A 312 7.70 -26.19 24.44
N ASP A 313 8.06 -26.80 23.31
CA ASP A 313 8.90 -26.13 22.32
C ASP A 313 8.02 -25.18 21.50
N TYR A 314 7.92 -23.94 21.98
CA TYR A 314 7.13 -22.88 21.36
C TYR A 314 7.83 -22.25 20.16
N THR A 315 9.14 -22.48 19.98
CA THR A 315 9.92 -21.96 18.84
C THR A 315 9.70 -22.75 17.56
N ASN A 316 9.24 -24.00 17.68
CA ASN A 316 8.73 -24.77 16.55
C ASN A 316 7.57 -24.02 15.89
N GLN A 317 7.70 -23.69 14.61
CA GLN A 317 6.66 -23.00 13.83
C GLN A 317 5.31 -23.76 13.79
N TRP A 318 5.33 -25.08 14.00
CA TRP A 318 4.16 -25.95 14.05
C TRP A 318 3.65 -26.20 15.48
N ASN A 319 4.20 -25.50 16.47
CA ASN A 319 3.56 -25.36 17.77
C ASN A 319 2.28 -24.53 17.64
N THR A 320 1.19 -24.95 18.28
CA THR A 320 -0.11 -24.29 18.13
C THR A 320 -0.11 -22.81 18.56
N LEU A 321 0.67 -22.42 19.59
CA LEU A 321 0.82 -21.01 19.98
C LEU A 321 1.52 -20.23 18.88
N ASN A 322 2.59 -20.79 18.32
CA ASN A 322 3.34 -20.16 17.22
C ASN A 322 2.45 -19.99 15.98
N MET A 323 1.69 -21.03 15.62
CA MET A 323 0.72 -20.99 14.52
C MET A 323 -0.38 -19.95 14.74
N PHE A 324 -0.91 -19.86 15.96
CA PHE A 324 -1.90 -18.84 16.34
C PHE A 324 -1.33 -17.45 16.10
N LEU A 325 -0.17 -17.10 16.69
CA LEU A 325 0.42 -15.77 16.55
C LEU A 325 0.76 -15.44 15.09
N ARG A 326 1.33 -16.38 14.32
CA ARG A 326 1.66 -16.19 12.91
C ARG A 326 0.48 -15.79 12.03
N TYR A 327 -0.72 -16.29 12.34
CA TYR A 327 -1.93 -15.93 11.60
C TYR A 327 -2.38 -14.47 11.82
N HIS A 328 -1.85 -13.79 12.83
CA HIS A 328 -2.15 -12.39 13.13
C HIS A 328 -1.13 -11.41 12.54
N ILE A 329 -0.07 -11.91 11.91
CA ILE A 329 1.08 -11.11 11.49
C ILE A 329 1.21 -11.15 9.97
N LEU A 330 1.34 -9.98 9.35
CA LEU A 330 1.67 -9.79 7.93
C LEU A 330 3.12 -9.34 7.79
N LYS A 331 3.82 -9.74 6.72
CA LYS A 331 5.20 -9.28 6.39
C LYS A 331 5.22 -7.99 5.56
N TYR A 332 4.31 -7.06 5.86
CA TYR A 332 4.32 -5.71 5.29
C TYR A 332 3.57 -4.74 6.19
N SER A 333 3.91 -3.46 6.07
CA SER A 333 3.39 -2.38 6.91
C SER A 333 2.15 -1.74 6.28
N LEU A 334 1.02 -1.73 7.01
CA LEU A 334 -0.23 -1.11 6.60
C LEU A 334 -0.75 -0.17 7.69
N SER A 335 -0.98 1.11 7.37
CA SER A 335 -1.77 2.01 8.21
C SER A 335 -3.26 1.68 8.12
N MET A 336 -4.07 2.26 9.02
CA MET A 336 -5.50 1.98 9.09
C MET A 336 -6.23 2.30 7.77
N ASP A 337 -5.95 3.45 7.14
CA ASP A 337 -6.51 3.82 5.83
C ASP A 337 -6.06 2.93 4.66
N LYS A 338 -4.98 2.16 4.85
CA LYS A 338 -4.39 1.28 3.83
C LYS A 338 -4.72 -0.20 4.03
N LEU A 339 -5.41 -0.55 5.12
CA LEU A 339 -5.88 -1.93 5.35
C LEU A 339 -6.85 -2.41 4.26
N VAL A 340 -7.61 -1.48 3.68
CA VAL A 340 -8.47 -1.70 2.52
C VAL A 340 -8.36 -0.51 1.59
N TYR A 341 -8.44 -0.75 0.29
CA TYR A 341 -8.23 0.30 -0.68
C TYR A 341 -9.55 0.76 -1.32
N SER A 342 -9.89 2.04 -1.12
CA SER A 342 -11.08 2.69 -1.66
C SER A 342 -10.69 3.65 -2.79
N TYR A 343 -10.90 3.18 -4.01
CA TYR A 343 -10.81 3.96 -5.23
C TYR A 343 -11.57 3.27 -6.38
N ASN A 344 -12.33 4.06 -7.15
CA ASN A 344 -13.17 3.65 -8.29
C ASN A 344 -14.27 2.60 -8.01
N GLU A 345 -14.34 1.99 -6.83
CA GLU A 345 -15.46 1.12 -6.49
C GLU A 345 -16.80 1.87 -6.52
N LEU A 346 -17.88 1.13 -6.74
CA LEU A 346 -19.22 1.69 -6.64
C LEU A 346 -19.47 2.30 -5.26
N GLU A 347 -20.17 3.43 -5.21
CA GLU A 347 -20.37 4.22 -3.98
C GLU A 347 -20.89 3.37 -2.80
N TYR A 348 -21.75 2.39 -3.10
CA TYR A 348 -22.38 1.51 -2.11
C TYR A 348 -21.67 0.18 -1.86
N ALA A 349 -20.60 -0.13 -2.61
CA ALA A 349 -19.90 -1.41 -2.52
C ALA A 349 -18.79 -1.34 -1.48
N ASP A 350 -18.87 -2.22 -0.48
CA ASP A 350 -17.78 -2.45 0.48
C ASP A 350 -16.50 -2.82 -0.25
N VAL A 351 -15.38 -2.35 0.31
CA VAL A 351 -14.02 -2.62 -0.21
C VAL A 351 -13.39 -3.77 0.51
N TYR A 352 -12.51 -4.51 -0.15
CA TYR A 352 -11.86 -5.68 0.44
C TYR A 352 -10.44 -5.87 -0.05
N GLU A 353 -9.62 -6.49 0.81
CA GLU A 353 -8.27 -6.95 0.50
C GLU A 353 -8.10 -8.36 1.10
N TYR A 354 -7.29 -9.19 0.43
CA TYR A 354 -6.93 -10.52 0.91
C TYR A 354 -5.45 -10.51 1.28
N VAL A 355 -5.15 -10.73 2.56
CA VAL A 355 -3.80 -10.51 3.09
C VAL A 355 -3.16 -11.83 3.51
N ARG A 356 -1.88 -12.00 3.16
CA ARG A 356 -1.09 -13.20 3.48
C ARG A 356 -0.47 -13.07 4.86
N THR A 357 -0.63 -14.11 5.67
CA THR A 357 -0.10 -14.13 7.04
C THR A 357 1.24 -14.86 7.10
N LEU A 358 1.95 -14.73 8.23
CA LEU A 358 3.16 -15.53 8.50
C LEU A 358 2.87 -17.01 8.75
N LEU A 359 1.60 -17.43 8.87
CA LEU A 359 1.22 -18.83 8.93
C LEU A 359 1.19 -19.37 7.48
N PRO A 360 2.01 -20.37 7.13
CA PRO A 360 2.28 -20.73 5.73
C PRO A 360 1.01 -20.96 4.88
N TYR A 361 0.93 -20.38 3.69
CA TYR A 361 -0.21 -20.58 2.77
C TYR A 361 -1.59 -20.22 3.34
N THR A 362 -1.66 -19.33 4.33
CA THR A 362 -2.93 -18.84 4.87
C THR A 362 -3.13 -17.35 4.57
N MET A 363 -4.39 -16.99 4.40
CA MET A 363 -4.83 -15.62 4.24
C MET A 363 -6.06 -15.37 5.11
N PHE A 364 -6.39 -14.10 5.29
CA PHE A 364 -7.73 -13.69 5.72
C PHE A 364 -8.23 -12.52 4.87
N LYS A 365 -9.53 -12.28 4.91
CA LYS A 365 -10.18 -11.15 4.22
C LYS A 365 -10.34 -9.97 5.16
N LEU A 366 -9.86 -8.80 4.73
CA LEU A 366 -10.22 -7.50 5.28
C LEU A 366 -11.41 -6.95 4.49
N THR A 367 -12.39 -6.36 5.18
CA THR A 367 -13.56 -5.74 4.56
C THR A 367 -13.83 -4.38 5.18
N GLY A 368 -13.70 -3.33 4.38
CA GLY A 368 -14.09 -1.96 4.71
C GLY A 368 -15.56 -1.77 4.41
N VAL A 369 -16.38 -1.77 5.46
CA VAL A 369 -17.83 -1.54 5.35
C VAL A 369 -18.05 -0.06 5.09
N LYS A 370 -18.83 0.27 4.05
CA LYS A 370 -19.10 1.66 3.67
C LYS A 370 -20.41 2.20 4.24
N GLU A 371 -20.35 3.44 4.70
CA GLU A 371 -21.51 4.26 5.03
C GLU A 371 -21.40 5.59 4.27
N ASN A 372 -22.45 5.95 3.53
CA ASN A 372 -22.51 7.18 2.72
C ASN A 372 -21.29 7.38 1.80
N GLY A 373 -20.79 6.30 1.19
CA GLY A 373 -19.68 6.36 0.24
C GLY A 373 -18.28 6.35 0.87
N ALA A 374 -18.15 6.36 2.19
CA ALA A 374 -16.88 6.30 2.90
C ALA A 374 -16.75 5.02 3.74
N VAL A 375 -15.53 4.50 3.90
CA VAL A 375 -15.27 3.35 4.78
C VAL A 375 -15.49 3.78 6.23
N SER A 376 -16.49 3.18 6.90
CA SER A 376 -16.83 3.49 8.29
C SER A 376 -16.13 2.57 9.29
N SER A 377 -15.88 1.32 8.89
CA SER A 377 -15.28 0.31 9.76
C SER A 377 -14.59 -0.78 8.95
N ILE A 378 -13.59 -1.42 9.54
CA ILE A 378 -12.83 -2.50 8.92
C ILE A 378 -12.99 -3.77 9.74
N TRP A 379 -13.26 -4.88 9.06
CA TRP A 379 -13.55 -6.17 9.67
C TRP A 379 -12.72 -7.28 9.05
N ILE A 380 -12.31 -8.25 9.85
CA ILE A 380 -11.59 -9.45 9.45
C ILE A 380 -12.57 -10.62 9.42
N ASN A 381 -12.53 -11.41 8.34
CA ASN A 381 -13.23 -12.69 8.22
C ASN A 381 -14.75 -12.62 8.45
N ARG A 382 -15.40 -11.62 7.83
CA ARG A 382 -16.87 -11.59 7.68
C ARG A 382 -17.32 -12.81 6.86
N VAL A 383 -18.39 -13.47 7.30
CA VAL A 383 -19.07 -14.49 6.49
C VAL A 383 -20.29 -13.82 5.88
N LEU A 384 -20.33 -13.76 4.55
CA LEU A 384 -21.41 -13.14 3.80
C LEU A 384 -22.38 -14.20 3.28
N ASN A 385 -23.63 -13.80 3.02
CA ASN A 385 -24.68 -14.72 2.58
C ASN A 385 -24.33 -15.41 1.25
N ASN A 386 -24.05 -14.63 0.21
CA ASN A 386 -23.67 -15.13 -1.12
C ASN A 386 -22.67 -14.15 -1.76
N PRO A 387 -21.45 -13.99 -1.20
CA PRO A 387 -20.51 -13.01 -1.73
C PRO A 387 -20.24 -13.29 -3.21
N THR A 388 -20.23 -12.25 -4.04
CA THR A 388 -19.96 -12.32 -5.50
C THR A 388 -21.00 -13.08 -6.32
N LEU A 389 -22.10 -13.56 -5.71
CA LEU A 389 -23.14 -14.37 -6.34
C LEU A 389 -24.55 -13.78 -6.10
N THR A 390 -25.46 -14.03 -7.04
CA THR A 390 -26.88 -13.67 -6.91
C THR A 390 -27.79 -14.76 -7.46
N SER A 391 -29.05 -14.75 -7.04
CA SER A 391 -30.11 -15.61 -7.60
C SER A 391 -30.70 -15.08 -8.91
N THR A 392 -30.44 -13.82 -9.27
CA THR A 392 -30.96 -13.20 -10.50
C THR A 392 -29.82 -13.01 -11.50
N PRO A 393 -29.76 -13.82 -12.58
CA PRO A 393 -28.75 -13.68 -13.62
C PRO A 393 -28.62 -12.25 -14.14
N GLY A 394 -27.38 -11.75 -14.23
CA GLY A 394 -27.08 -10.43 -14.78
C GLY A 394 -27.54 -9.24 -13.94
N ALA A 395 -28.08 -9.45 -12.72
CA ALA A 395 -28.46 -8.32 -11.88
C ALA A 395 -27.25 -7.38 -11.64
N ASN A 396 -27.51 -6.09 -11.49
CA ASN A 396 -26.46 -5.09 -11.32
C ASN A 396 -26.89 -3.98 -10.36
N SER A 397 -27.99 -4.19 -9.63
CA SER A 397 -28.56 -3.20 -8.72
C SER A 397 -27.88 -3.20 -7.36
N LYS A 398 -27.93 -2.03 -6.71
CA LYS A 398 -27.52 -1.83 -5.31
C LYS A 398 -28.19 -2.82 -4.34
N ASP A 399 -29.47 -3.12 -4.55
CA ASP A 399 -30.22 -4.01 -3.65
C ASP A 399 -29.78 -5.47 -3.78
N ALA A 400 -29.49 -5.91 -5.00
CA ALA A 400 -28.93 -7.23 -5.23
C ALA A 400 -27.52 -7.34 -4.58
N TYR A 401 -26.70 -6.28 -4.66
CA TYR A 401 -25.39 -6.23 -3.98
C TYR A 401 -25.55 -6.37 -2.47
N LYS A 402 -26.40 -5.55 -1.86
CA LYS A 402 -26.62 -5.56 -0.40
C LYS A 402 -27.16 -6.90 0.10
N THR A 403 -28.05 -7.53 -0.66
CA THR A 403 -28.63 -8.83 -0.31
C THR A 403 -27.56 -9.94 -0.31
N ALA A 404 -26.71 -9.96 -1.33
CA ALA A 404 -25.61 -10.92 -1.46
C ALA A 404 -24.55 -10.72 -0.36
N ASN A 405 -24.24 -9.47 -0.01
CA ASN A 405 -23.22 -9.08 0.96
C ASN A 405 -23.75 -8.82 2.37
N THR A 406 -24.97 -9.29 2.69
CA THR A 406 -25.47 -9.25 4.07
C THR A 406 -24.64 -10.20 4.94
N PRO A 407 -24.12 -9.74 6.10
CA PRO A 407 -23.34 -10.59 6.99
C PRO A 407 -24.21 -11.65 7.63
N VAL A 408 -23.74 -12.90 7.57
CA VAL A 408 -24.20 -14.03 8.38
C VAL A 408 -23.41 -14.07 9.70
N GLU A 409 -22.11 -13.74 9.63
CA GLU A 409 -21.26 -13.48 10.78
C GLU A 409 -20.46 -12.19 10.55
N ASP A 410 -20.48 -11.27 11.51
CA ASP A 410 -19.83 -9.96 11.40
C ASP A 410 -18.30 -10.00 11.37
N GLY A 411 -17.68 -11.13 11.74
CA GLY A 411 -16.23 -11.24 11.83
C GLY A 411 -15.66 -10.50 13.04
N ILE A 412 -14.43 -10.01 12.92
CA ILE A 412 -13.68 -9.32 14.00
C ILE A 412 -13.39 -7.89 13.55
N GLN A 413 -13.77 -6.90 14.34
CA GLN A 413 -13.54 -5.51 13.99
C GLN A 413 -12.11 -5.08 14.33
N VAL A 414 -11.47 -4.42 13.38
CA VAL A 414 -10.18 -3.74 13.58
C VAL A 414 -10.43 -2.39 14.24
N ALA A 415 -9.69 -2.10 15.31
CA ALA A 415 -9.85 -0.92 16.15
C ALA A 415 -11.30 -0.70 16.65
N GLY A 416 -12.09 -1.77 16.82
CA GLY A 416 -13.48 -1.71 17.29
C GLY A 416 -13.65 -1.40 18.79
N GLY A 417 -12.56 -1.09 19.50
CA GLY A 417 -12.56 -0.77 20.93
C GLY A 417 -12.08 0.66 21.20
N SER A 418 -11.71 0.95 22.45
CA SER A 418 -11.12 2.24 22.82
C SER A 418 -9.63 2.35 22.49
N ALA A 419 -8.95 1.22 22.25
CA ALA A 419 -7.55 1.20 21.86
C ALA A 419 -7.42 1.62 20.40
N LEU A 420 -6.49 2.54 20.14
CA LEU A 420 -6.17 3.01 18.79
C LEU A 420 -5.02 2.18 18.21
N SER A 421 -4.97 2.12 16.88
CA SER A 421 -3.80 1.60 16.17
C SER A 421 -2.56 2.42 16.48
N ARG A 422 -1.39 1.78 16.43
CA ARG A 422 -0.11 2.40 16.75
C ARG A 422 0.92 2.07 15.70
N GLN A 423 1.61 3.10 15.21
CA GLN A 423 2.76 2.94 14.33
C GLN A 423 4.02 2.65 15.14
N ALA A 424 4.78 1.64 14.70
CA ALA A 424 6.15 1.34 15.11
C ALA A 424 7.11 1.70 13.95
N SER A 425 8.41 1.75 14.22
CA SER A 425 9.41 2.12 13.20
C SER A 425 9.50 1.12 12.04
N ASN A 426 9.08 -0.13 12.27
CA ASN A 426 9.04 -1.20 11.28
C ASN A 426 7.63 -1.79 11.07
N GLY A 427 6.56 -1.05 11.37
CA GLY A 427 5.22 -1.59 11.13
C GLY A 427 4.07 -0.93 11.87
N TRP A 428 2.96 -1.66 11.96
CA TRP A 428 1.73 -1.24 12.65
C TRP A 428 1.19 -2.31 13.58
N ILE A 429 0.60 -1.84 14.68
CA ILE A 429 -0.16 -2.66 15.63
C ILE A 429 -1.61 -2.19 15.56
N HIS A 430 -2.51 -3.08 15.13
CA HIS A 430 -3.94 -2.83 15.14
C HIS A 430 -4.63 -3.64 16.25
N PRO A 431 -5.28 -2.99 17.23
CA PRO A 431 -6.09 -3.71 18.20
C PRO A 431 -7.29 -4.37 17.49
N ILE A 432 -7.61 -5.60 17.86
CA ILE A 432 -8.81 -6.30 17.39
C ILE A 432 -9.72 -6.67 18.57
N ASN A 433 -11.04 -6.70 18.32
CA ASN A 433 -12.05 -6.85 19.38
C ASN A 433 -12.52 -8.30 19.63
N GLY A 434 -11.91 -9.28 18.98
CA GLY A 434 -12.25 -10.70 19.10
C GLY A 434 -11.05 -11.59 18.80
N ILE A 435 -11.14 -12.87 19.16
CA ILE A 435 -10.05 -13.84 18.97
C ILE A 435 -9.93 -14.22 17.49
N LEU A 436 -8.85 -13.83 16.81
CA LEU A 436 -8.62 -14.16 15.41
C LEU A 436 -8.01 -15.57 15.27
N ARG A 437 -8.62 -16.41 14.45
CA ARG A 437 -8.19 -17.82 14.27
C ARG A 437 -8.31 -18.24 12.82
N TYR A 438 -7.36 -19.05 12.37
CA TYR A 438 -7.47 -19.79 11.12
C TYR A 438 -8.28 -21.06 11.39
N GLU A 439 -9.60 -20.91 11.34
CA GLU A 439 -10.56 -21.95 11.65
C GLU A 439 -11.36 -22.36 10.41
N LYS A 440 -12.12 -23.46 10.51
CA LYS A 440 -12.86 -24.08 9.39
C LYS A 440 -13.65 -23.10 8.53
N LYS A 441 -14.25 -22.06 9.10
CA LYS A 441 -15.06 -21.09 8.34
C LYS A 441 -14.23 -20.23 7.39
N VAL A 442 -12.94 -20.02 7.67
CA VAL A 442 -12.09 -19.14 6.84
C VAL A 442 -11.91 -19.71 5.43
N PRO A 443 -11.36 -20.92 5.24
CA PRO A 443 -11.19 -21.47 3.89
C PRO A 443 -12.50 -21.94 3.24
N ASN A 444 -13.52 -22.31 4.04
CA ASN A 444 -14.75 -22.89 3.49
C ASN A 444 -15.87 -21.87 3.25
N ASN A 445 -15.86 -20.72 3.91
CA ASN A 445 -16.94 -19.73 3.83
C ASN A 445 -16.44 -18.32 3.53
N VAL A 446 -15.41 -17.84 4.22
CA VAL A 446 -14.89 -16.47 3.99
C VAL A 446 -14.18 -16.37 2.64
N LEU A 447 -13.25 -17.27 2.37
CA LEU A 447 -12.39 -17.23 1.17
C LEU A 447 -12.93 -18.09 0.01
N ASN A 448 -14.05 -18.78 0.20
CA ASN A 448 -14.72 -19.56 -0.84
C ASN A 448 -15.63 -18.64 -1.69
N GLU A 449 -15.02 -17.66 -2.34
CA GLU A 449 -15.65 -16.66 -3.19
C GLU A 449 -14.72 -16.33 -4.38
N ARG A 450 -15.16 -15.47 -5.31
CA ARG A 450 -14.25 -14.88 -6.32
C ARG A 450 -13.28 -13.93 -5.62
N MET A 451 -12.05 -14.37 -5.39
CA MET A 451 -11.00 -13.52 -4.83
C MET A 451 -10.32 -12.71 -5.94
N ARG A 452 -10.47 -11.38 -5.92
CA ARG A 452 -9.81 -10.45 -6.83
C ARG A 452 -8.62 -9.79 -6.14
N PHE A 453 -7.46 -9.83 -6.79
CA PHE A 453 -6.22 -9.21 -6.33
C PHE A 453 -5.74 -8.21 -7.38
N GLU A 454 -5.52 -6.97 -6.98
CA GLU A 454 -4.72 -6.03 -7.76
C GLU A 454 -3.26 -6.52 -7.77
N PHE A 455 -2.52 -6.36 -8.86
CA PHE A 455 -1.19 -6.98 -8.98
C PHE A 455 -0.16 -6.46 -7.97
N MET A 456 -0.16 -5.17 -7.67
CA MET A 456 0.73 -4.57 -6.66
C MET A 456 0.43 -5.09 -5.24
N SER A 457 -0.80 -5.54 -4.96
CA SER A 457 -1.14 -6.26 -3.71
C SER A 457 -0.35 -7.56 -3.52
N LEU A 458 0.19 -8.13 -4.61
CA LEU A 458 0.96 -9.37 -4.55
C LEU A 458 2.40 -9.16 -4.05
N PHE A 459 2.86 -7.91 -3.95
CA PHE A 459 4.20 -7.56 -3.51
C PHE A 459 4.19 -6.88 -2.14
N ASP A 460 4.68 -7.58 -1.12
CA ASP A 460 4.71 -7.10 0.27
C ASP A 460 5.52 -5.79 0.41
N GLU A 461 6.54 -5.61 -0.42
CA GLU A 461 7.37 -4.41 -0.42
C GLU A 461 6.62 -3.17 -0.94
N SER A 462 5.56 -3.33 -1.74
CA SER A 462 4.86 -2.20 -2.38
C SER A 462 4.25 -1.24 -1.36
N MET A 463 3.55 -1.77 -0.35
CA MET A 463 2.91 -0.99 0.70
C MET A 463 3.92 -0.50 1.73
N THR A 464 4.83 -1.38 2.17
CA THR A 464 5.89 -1.05 3.14
C THR A 464 6.76 0.10 2.67
N ASN A 465 7.06 0.13 1.36
CA ASN A 465 7.87 1.16 0.74
C ASN A 465 7.03 2.28 0.11
N GLN A 466 5.74 2.36 0.44
CA GLN A 466 4.86 3.47 0.07
C GLN A 466 4.83 3.74 -1.43
N ILE A 467 4.75 2.67 -2.21
CA ILE A 467 4.64 2.70 -3.67
C ILE A 467 3.15 2.63 -4.03
N ARG A 468 2.50 1.53 -3.67
CA ARG A 468 1.08 1.30 -3.98
C ARG A 468 0.19 2.25 -3.19
N GLY A 469 -0.74 2.90 -3.88
CA GLY A 469 -1.79 3.67 -3.26
C GLY A 469 -1.49 5.14 -2.95
N TYR A 470 -0.39 5.66 -3.51
CA TYR A 470 0.06 7.04 -3.37
C TYR A 470 -0.14 7.79 -4.69
N SER A 471 -0.54 9.05 -4.57
CA SER A 471 -0.76 10.00 -5.67
C SER A 471 0.54 10.60 -6.22
N TYR A 472 0.42 11.27 -7.37
CA TYR A 472 1.49 12.05 -7.98
C TYR A 472 2.11 13.07 -7.01
N GLN A 473 1.26 13.77 -6.25
CA GLN A 473 1.67 14.81 -5.32
C GLN A 473 2.34 14.21 -4.08
N GLU A 474 1.80 13.13 -3.53
CA GLU A 474 2.41 12.43 -2.40
C GLU A 474 3.81 11.93 -2.74
N LEU A 475 3.98 11.35 -3.93
CA LEU A 475 5.28 10.84 -4.38
C LEU A 475 6.25 11.99 -4.71
N SER A 476 5.83 13.03 -5.42
CA SER A 476 6.66 14.23 -5.62
C SER A 476 7.15 14.82 -4.30
N SER A 477 6.23 14.96 -3.33
CA SER A 477 6.55 15.46 -2.00
C SER A 477 7.61 14.61 -1.31
N ARG A 478 7.41 13.29 -1.31
CA ARG A 478 8.31 12.29 -0.70
C ARG A 478 9.70 12.30 -1.33
N TYR A 479 9.78 12.36 -2.66
CA TYR A 479 11.05 12.44 -3.39
C TYR A 479 11.65 13.86 -3.39
N GLY A 480 11.01 14.83 -2.73
CA GLY A 480 11.51 16.20 -2.65
C GLY A 480 11.49 16.96 -3.99
N ARG A 481 10.61 16.57 -4.92
CA ARG A 481 10.52 17.15 -6.26
C ARG A 481 9.46 18.25 -6.28
N ASN A 482 9.93 19.48 -6.43
CA ASN A 482 9.08 20.65 -6.70
C ASN A 482 9.12 21.08 -8.18
N ASP A 483 10.08 20.54 -8.94
CA ASP A 483 10.31 20.82 -10.37
C ASP A 483 9.41 20.01 -11.29
N ARG A 484 8.85 18.88 -10.81
CA ARG A 484 8.02 17.96 -11.59
C ARG A 484 7.09 17.10 -10.74
N LYS A 485 5.99 16.65 -11.33
CA LYS A 485 5.11 15.60 -10.78
C LYS A 485 5.74 14.21 -10.98
N ILE A 486 5.74 13.37 -9.96
CA ILE A 486 6.23 11.98 -10.03
C ILE A 486 5.07 11.04 -10.27
N GLY A 487 4.97 10.53 -11.50
CA GLY A 487 3.84 9.70 -11.93
C GLY A 487 4.14 8.26 -12.26
N ALA A 488 5.38 7.85 -12.05
CA ALA A 488 5.77 6.47 -12.14
C ALA A 488 6.87 6.17 -11.14
N ILE A 489 6.91 4.93 -10.66
CA ILE A 489 8.06 4.38 -9.93
C ILE A 489 8.62 3.24 -10.76
N ARG A 490 9.88 3.36 -11.20
CA ARG A 490 10.62 2.30 -11.89
C ARG A 490 11.18 1.33 -10.84
N ILE A 491 10.91 0.05 -11.01
CA ILE A 491 11.25 -0.99 -10.03
C ILE A 491 12.52 -1.73 -10.46
N PRO A 492 13.57 -1.80 -9.62
CA PRO A 492 14.78 -2.54 -9.94
C PRO A 492 14.54 -4.06 -9.89
N GLU A 493 15.34 -4.81 -10.65
CA GLU A 493 15.29 -6.27 -10.62
C GLU A 493 15.59 -6.80 -9.21
N GLY A 494 14.79 -7.77 -8.76
CA GLY A 494 14.89 -8.37 -7.42
C GLY A 494 14.25 -7.56 -6.29
N TYR A 495 13.71 -6.37 -6.58
CA TYR A 495 13.06 -5.51 -5.57
C TYR A 495 11.78 -6.11 -4.97
N PHE A 496 11.08 -6.97 -5.71
CA PHE A 496 9.94 -7.73 -5.20
C PHE A 496 10.33 -9.20 -5.03
N GLU A 497 10.24 -9.75 -3.81
CA GLU A 497 10.51 -11.17 -3.52
C GLU A 497 9.61 -12.11 -4.36
N ASN A 498 8.39 -11.67 -4.65
CA ASN A 498 7.39 -12.41 -5.43
C ASN A 498 7.49 -12.16 -6.95
N MET A 499 8.59 -11.60 -7.45
CA MET A 499 8.82 -11.38 -8.87
C MET A 499 10.21 -11.85 -9.31
N VAL A 500 10.27 -12.58 -10.43
CA VAL A 500 11.53 -12.94 -11.08
C VAL A 500 11.54 -12.37 -12.50
N ILE A 501 12.56 -11.59 -12.83
CA ILE A 501 12.80 -11.09 -14.18
C ILE A 501 13.85 -12.00 -14.84
N TYR A 502 13.56 -12.55 -16.02
CA TYR A 502 14.45 -13.53 -16.66
C TYR A 502 15.44 -12.92 -17.67
N ASN A 503 15.27 -11.64 -18.00
CA ASN A 503 16.04 -10.97 -19.06
C ASN A 503 16.42 -9.51 -18.73
N GLY A 504 16.56 -9.20 -17.44
CA GLY A 504 17.02 -7.90 -16.93
C GLY A 504 16.25 -6.72 -17.52
N GLU A 505 16.98 -5.69 -17.95
CA GLU A 505 16.45 -4.43 -18.49
C GLU A 505 15.63 -4.55 -19.79
N SER A 506 15.49 -5.76 -20.36
CA SER A 506 14.48 -6.01 -21.41
C SER A 506 13.05 -6.06 -20.87
N SER A 507 12.90 -6.31 -19.56
CA SER A 507 11.63 -6.22 -18.80
C SER A 507 11.69 -5.03 -17.85
N ARG A 508 11.29 -3.84 -18.32
CA ARG A 508 11.28 -2.63 -17.48
C ARG A 508 9.97 -2.58 -16.72
N VAL A 509 10.03 -2.76 -15.41
CA VAL A 509 8.86 -2.79 -14.52
C VAL A 509 8.63 -1.42 -13.94
N TYR A 510 7.38 -0.99 -13.97
CA TYR A 510 6.97 0.31 -13.46
C TYR A 510 5.62 0.21 -12.76
N TYR A 511 5.41 1.06 -11.78
CA TYR A 511 4.11 1.34 -11.19
C TYR A 511 3.68 2.75 -11.58
N LEU A 512 2.52 2.90 -12.24
CA LEU A 512 1.84 4.17 -12.43
C LEU A 512 0.94 4.42 -11.24
N THR A 513 1.09 5.63 -10.72
CA THR A 513 0.62 6.00 -9.41
C THR A 513 -0.86 6.32 -9.46
N LYS A 514 -1.53 6.16 -8.33
CA LYS A 514 -2.94 6.53 -8.16
C LYS A 514 -3.22 7.93 -8.71
N ASP A 515 -4.25 8.06 -9.53
CA ASP A 515 -4.65 9.37 -10.03
C ASP A 515 -5.38 10.24 -9.00
N GLU A 516 -5.16 11.55 -9.07
CA GLU A 516 -5.93 12.53 -8.30
C GLU A 516 -6.98 13.18 -9.17
N ALA A 517 -8.23 12.85 -8.91
CA ALA A 517 -9.30 13.45 -9.67
C ALA A 517 -9.50 14.94 -9.32
N LYS A 518 -9.36 15.80 -10.35
CA LYS A 518 -9.60 17.26 -10.39
C LYS A 518 -8.64 18.15 -9.59
N THR A 519 -7.32 17.99 -9.78
CA THR A 519 -6.45 19.17 -9.83
C THR A 519 -6.18 19.46 -11.31
N GLY A 520 -6.45 20.69 -11.76
CA GLY A 520 -6.48 21.05 -13.19
C GLY A 520 -5.35 20.42 -14.01
N ASN A 521 -5.74 19.71 -15.07
CA ASN A 521 -4.91 18.86 -15.92
C ASN A 521 -4.24 17.69 -15.17
N ASN A 522 -4.62 16.46 -15.54
CA ASN A 522 -3.90 15.21 -15.29
C ASN A 522 -2.49 15.17 -15.92
N GLY A 523 -1.84 16.31 -16.19
CA GLY A 523 -0.53 16.42 -16.85
C GLY A 523 -0.44 15.84 -18.27
N PHE A 524 -1.42 15.05 -18.72
CA PHE A 524 -1.33 14.22 -19.92
C PHE A 524 -2.57 14.34 -20.83
N ILE A 525 -3.80 14.41 -20.31
CA ILE A 525 -5.02 14.62 -21.13
C ILE A 525 -6.06 15.45 -20.35
N LYS A 526 -6.62 16.49 -20.99
CA LYS A 526 -7.48 17.53 -20.39
C LYS A 526 -8.90 17.08 -20.00
N ASP A 527 -9.41 15.98 -20.58
CA ASP A 527 -10.82 15.56 -20.49
C ASP A 527 -11.05 14.23 -19.72
N TRP A 528 -10.03 13.76 -18.99
CA TRP A 528 -10.09 12.55 -18.16
C TRP A 528 -10.37 12.93 -16.71
N ASP A 529 -11.27 12.18 -16.05
CA ASP A 529 -11.68 12.42 -14.65
C ASP A 529 -10.85 11.62 -13.65
N CYS A 530 -10.43 10.39 -14.02
CA CYS A 530 -9.46 9.55 -13.32
C CYS A 530 -8.94 8.44 -14.26
N TRP A 531 -7.99 7.62 -13.80
CA TRP A 531 -7.66 6.34 -14.44
C TRP A 531 -8.84 5.38 -14.32
N LEU A 532 -9.03 4.53 -15.33
CA LEU A 532 -10.17 3.61 -15.40
C LEU A 532 -9.86 2.25 -14.75
N ASP A 533 -8.59 2.00 -14.48
CA ASP A 533 -8.07 0.75 -13.92
C ASP A 533 -8.70 0.46 -12.55
N TYR A 534 -8.72 -0.83 -12.19
CA TYR A 534 -9.17 -1.24 -10.88
C TYR A 534 -8.27 -0.57 -9.85
N GLN A 535 -8.86 0.14 -8.87
CA GLN A 535 -8.11 0.94 -7.88
C GLN A 535 -7.35 2.16 -8.44
N GLY A 536 -7.45 2.43 -9.75
CA GLY A 536 -7.00 3.67 -10.39
C GLY A 536 -5.49 3.84 -10.45
N ASP A 537 -4.77 2.71 -10.47
CA ASP A 537 -3.33 2.59 -10.61
C ASP A 537 -2.98 1.45 -11.58
N GLU A 538 -1.73 1.42 -12.05
CA GLU A 538 -1.30 0.43 -13.06
C GLU A 538 0.07 -0.13 -12.69
N LEU A 539 0.18 -1.45 -12.48
CA LEU A 539 1.47 -2.12 -12.68
C LEU A 539 1.62 -2.35 -14.19
N PHE A 540 2.71 -1.86 -14.77
CA PHE A 540 2.98 -2.07 -16.19
C PHE A 540 4.44 -2.48 -16.43
N VAL A 541 4.62 -3.35 -17.42
CA VAL A 541 5.93 -3.81 -17.85
C VAL A 541 6.14 -3.44 -19.31
N ARG A 542 7.32 -2.89 -19.62
CA ARG A 542 7.69 -2.48 -20.98
C ARG A 542 8.92 -3.20 -21.50
N GLY A 543 8.87 -3.48 -22.80
CA GLY A 543 9.99 -4.03 -23.55
C GLY A 543 9.77 -5.44 -24.04
N ALA A 544 10.87 -6.13 -24.37
CA ALA A 544 10.85 -7.52 -24.78
C ALA A 544 10.69 -8.43 -23.55
N TYR A 545 9.63 -8.23 -22.77
CA TYR A 545 9.56 -8.71 -21.40
C TYR A 545 9.43 -10.24 -21.27
N ASP A 546 10.01 -10.77 -20.20
CA ASP A 546 9.94 -12.16 -19.76
C ASP A 546 10.17 -12.22 -18.25
N PHE A 547 9.09 -12.40 -17.49
CA PHE A 547 9.11 -12.40 -16.03
C PHE A 547 8.04 -13.34 -15.46
N ALA A 548 8.14 -13.68 -14.18
CA ALA A 548 7.11 -14.41 -13.45
C ALA A 548 6.78 -13.74 -12.12
N ILE A 549 5.51 -13.82 -11.72
CA ILE A 549 4.98 -13.33 -10.46
C ILE A 549 4.43 -14.52 -9.66
N LYS A 550 4.74 -14.59 -8.36
CA LYS A 550 4.16 -15.58 -7.46
C LYS A 550 2.71 -15.22 -7.17
N LEU A 551 1.80 -16.15 -7.42
CA LEU A 551 0.37 -16.03 -7.14
C LEU A 551 0.10 -16.20 -5.63
N PRO A 552 -0.99 -15.60 -5.11
CA PRO A 552 -1.41 -15.85 -3.74
C PRO A 552 -1.83 -17.33 -3.57
N PRO A 553 -1.73 -17.89 -2.35
CA PRO A 553 -2.16 -19.26 -2.10
C PRO A 553 -3.67 -19.42 -2.32
N VAL A 554 -4.12 -20.59 -2.74
CA VAL A 554 -5.55 -20.92 -2.69
C VAL A 554 -5.95 -21.29 -1.26
N PRO A 555 -7.19 -20.97 -0.81
CA PRO A 555 -7.59 -21.21 0.57
C PRO A 555 -7.77 -22.69 0.91
N LYS A 556 -8.02 -23.51 -0.11
CA LYS A 556 -8.29 -24.94 0.00
C LYS A 556 -7.95 -25.65 -1.30
N ASP A 557 -7.56 -26.90 -1.21
CA ASP A 557 -7.37 -27.75 -2.39
C ASP A 557 -8.64 -27.84 -3.22
N GLY A 558 -8.51 -27.65 -4.54
CA GLY A 558 -9.67 -27.67 -5.43
C GLY A 558 -9.39 -27.21 -6.85
N THR A 559 -10.41 -27.27 -7.69
CA THR A 559 -10.35 -26.71 -9.05
C THR A 559 -10.72 -25.24 -9.02
N TYR A 560 -9.84 -24.41 -9.60
CA TYR A 560 -10.03 -22.97 -9.72
C TYR A 560 -9.90 -22.54 -11.17
N GLU A 561 -10.58 -21.45 -11.52
CA GLU A 561 -10.22 -20.61 -12.65
C GLU A 561 -9.23 -19.54 -12.19
N LEU A 562 -8.14 -19.39 -12.93
CA LEU A 562 -7.31 -18.19 -12.87
C LEU A 562 -7.77 -17.26 -13.99
N ARG A 563 -8.16 -16.05 -13.63
CA ARG A 563 -8.63 -15.02 -14.58
C ARG A 563 -7.70 -13.83 -14.54
N PHE A 564 -7.51 -13.20 -15.69
CA PHE A 564 -6.70 -12.01 -15.87
C PHE A 564 -7.57 -10.89 -16.39
N GLY A 565 -7.69 -9.80 -15.62
CA GLY A 565 -8.40 -8.59 -15.99
C GLY A 565 -7.45 -7.51 -16.51
N TYR A 566 -7.86 -6.80 -17.55
CA TYR A 566 -7.08 -5.71 -18.12
C TYR A 566 -7.96 -4.72 -18.89
N VAL A 567 -7.37 -3.60 -19.27
CA VAL A 567 -7.99 -2.53 -20.04
C VAL A 567 -7.50 -2.58 -21.48
N ILE A 568 -8.43 -2.55 -22.43
CA ILE A 568 -8.07 -2.52 -23.86
C ILE A 568 -7.67 -1.10 -24.24
N THR A 569 -6.44 -0.92 -24.76
CA THR A 569 -5.93 0.37 -25.25
C THR A 569 -5.07 0.21 -26.51
N GLY A 570 -4.71 1.32 -27.16
CA GLY A 570 -4.01 1.29 -28.46
C GLY A 570 -2.53 0.91 -28.42
N LYS A 571 -1.91 0.76 -27.24
CA LYS A 571 -0.46 0.47 -27.09
C LYS A 571 -0.16 -0.92 -26.53
N ARG A 572 -1.19 -1.75 -26.35
CA ARG A 572 -1.10 -3.09 -25.78
C ARG A 572 -0.31 -4.05 -26.69
N THR A 573 -0.03 -5.23 -26.15
CA THR A 573 0.87 -6.24 -26.73
C THR A 573 0.20 -7.61 -26.80
N MET A 574 0.93 -8.60 -27.33
CA MET A 574 0.55 -10.00 -27.28
C MET A 574 1.41 -10.73 -26.24
N VAL A 575 0.78 -11.44 -25.31
CA VAL A 575 1.43 -12.06 -24.15
C VAL A 575 1.17 -13.56 -24.10
N GLN A 576 2.24 -14.33 -23.97
CA GLN A 576 2.18 -15.76 -23.65
C GLN A 576 2.20 -15.95 -22.14
N PHE A 577 1.14 -16.58 -21.63
CA PHE A 577 1.04 -16.99 -20.23
C PHE A 577 1.56 -18.42 -20.02
N SER A 578 2.24 -18.64 -18.90
CA SER A 578 2.64 -19.97 -18.43
C SER A 578 2.51 -20.07 -16.90
N LEU A 579 2.28 -21.26 -16.39
CA LEU A 579 2.19 -21.55 -14.96
C LEU A 579 3.19 -22.63 -14.56
N GLY A 580 3.72 -22.55 -13.34
CA GLY A 580 4.53 -23.61 -12.76
C GLY A 580 4.54 -23.55 -11.24
N HIS A 581 5.04 -24.62 -10.63
CA HIS A 581 5.13 -24.75 -9.17
C HIS A 581 6.42 -24.16 -8.58
N SER A 582 7.23 -23.50 -9.42
CA SER A 582 8.41 -22.73 -9.05
C SER A 582 8.64 -21.63 -10.08
N SER A 583 9.54 -20.70 -9.77
CA SER A 583 10.00 -19.67 -10.71
C SER A 583 11.01 -20.19 -11.74
N ASP A 584 11.33 -21.50 -11.75
CA ASP A 584 12.16 -22.07 -12.81
C ASP A 584 11.35 -22.21 -14.11
N ARG A 585 11.63 -21.30 -15.05
CA ARG A 585 10.98 -21.22 -16.36
C ARG A 585 11.04 -22.50 -17.19
N SER A 586 11.98 -23.41 -16.91
CA SER A 586 12.11 -24.69 -17.62
C SER A 586 11.03 -25.71 -17.23
N THR A 587 10.42 -25.51 -16.06
CA THR A 587 9.37 -26.39 -15.51
C THR A 587 7.95 -25.85 -15.72
N MET A 588 7.83 -24.62 -16.22
CA MET A 588 6.55 -23.96 -16.42
C MET A 588 5.87 -24.43 -17.72
N THR A 589 4.56 -24.60 -17.66
CA THR A 589 3.72 -25.04 -18.78
C THR A 589 2.90 -23.89 -19.32
N THR A 590 2.89 -23.72 -20.65
CA THR A 590 2.03 -22.74 -21.34
C THR A 590 0.55 -23.00 -21.04
N CYS A 591 -0.19 -21.95 -20.69
CA CYS A 591 -1.61 -22.07 -20.34
C CYS A 591 -2.51 -22.22 -21.58
N ASP A 592 -2.37 -21.31 -22.54
CA ASP A 592 -3.17 -21.25 -23.76
C ASP A 592 -2.39 -20.51 -24.86
N ILE A 593 -2.97 -20.32 -26.05
CA ILE A 593 -2.42 -19.44 -27.08
C ILE A 593 -2.18 -18.03 -26.52
N PRO A 594 -1.21 -17.27 -27.07
CA PRO A 594 -0.94 -15.92 -26.61
C PRO A 594 -2.20 -15.04 -26.62
N LEU A 595 -2.41 -14.31 -25.53
CA LEU A 595 -3.46 -13.30 -25.41
C LEU A 595 -3.02 -12.05 -26.19
N ASP A 596 -3.76 -11.70 -27.23
CA ASP A 596 -3.60 -10.42 -27.91
C ASP A 596 -4.47 -9.35 -27.23
N GLN A 597 -3.84 -8.49 -26.43
CA GLN A 597 -4.54 -7.42 -25.72
C GLN A 597 -4.93 -6.24 -26.64
N ARG A 598 -4.59 -6.30 -27.93
CA ARG A 598 -4.99 -5.32 -28.94
C ARG A 598 -6.36 -5.64 -29.54
N GLU A 599 -6.84 -6.88 -29.37
CA GLU A 599 -8.17 -7.29 -29.81
C GLU A 599 -9.23 -6.51 -29.03
N GLY A 600 -10.00 -5.69 -29.77
CA GLY A 600 -11.09 -4.89 -29.21
C GLY A 600 -12.35 -5.71 -28.97
N ILE A 601 -13.22 -5.22 -28.09
CA ILE A 601 -14.52 -5.82 -27.73
C ILE A 601 -15.45 -6.15 -28.91
N GLU A 602 -15.33 -5.44 -30.04
CA GLU A 602 -16.10 -5.68 -31.27
C GLU A 602 -15.68 -6.99 -31.96
N SER A 603 -14.58 -7.60 -31.53
CA SER A 603 -14.08 -8.88 -32.04
C SER A 603 -15.06 -10.01 -31.75
N THR A 604 -15.42 -10.78 -32.77
CA THR A 604 -16.29 -11.97 -32.61
C THR A 604 -15.64 -13.05 -31.75
N THR A 605 -14.31 -13.04 -31.62
CA THR A 605 -13.56 -13.93 -30.72
C THR A 605 -13.97 -13.71 -29.28
N ILE A 606 -14.04 -12.43 -28.87
CA ILE A 606 -14.51 -12.00 -27.56
C ILE A 606 -16.04 -12.13 -27.50
N GLY A 607 -16.73 -11.61 -28.52
CA GLY A 607 -18.18 -11.50 -28.64
C GLY A 607 -18.83 -10.81 -27.44
N TRP A 608 -18.30 -9.64 -27.11
CA TRP A 608 -18.90 -8.73 -26.15
C TRP A 608 -20.15 -8.09 -26.78
N THR A 609 -21.20 -7.92 -25.98
CA THR A 609 -22.35 -7.07 -26.32
C THR A 609 -22.67 -6.16 -25.15
N ASP A 610 -23.42 -5.11 -25.38
CA ASP A 610 -23.87 -4.20 -24.33
C ASP A 610 -24.97 -4.87 -23.50
N PRO A 611 -24.70 -5.29 -22.24
CA PRO A 611 -25.66 -6.06 -21.46
C PRO A 611 -26.96 -5.28 -21.20
N ASP A 612 -26.93 -3.95 -21.20
CA ASP A 612 -28.13 -3.12 -21.02
C ASP A 612 -29.04 -3.13 -22.27
N LYS A 613 -28.54 -3.64 -23.40
CA LYS A 613 -29.29 -3.77 -24.66
C LYS A 613 -29.69 -5.20 -25.02
N ASP A 614 -29.17 -6.20 -24.31
CA ASP A 614 -29.40 -7.63 -24.60
C ASP A 614 -30.80 -8.13 -24.19
N GLY A 615 -31.56 -7.35 -23.41
CA GLY A 615 -32.92 -7.69 -22.94
C GLY A 615 -32.96 -8.71 -21.79
N ASP A 616 -31.83 -9.35 -21.46
CA ASP A 616 -31.64 -10.28 -20.34
C ASP A 616 -30.49 -9.85 -19.40
N LEU A 617 -30.10 -8.56 -19.46
CA LEU A 617 -28.94 -7.99 -18.76
C LEU A 617 -27.60 -8.67 -19.14
N GLY A 618 -27.56 -9.24 -20.35
CA GLY A 618 -26.39 -9.86 -20.95
C GLY A 618 -26.05 -11.25 -20.43
N ALA A 619 -26.98 -11.91 -19.73
CA ALA A 619 -26.77 -13.22 -19.13
C ALA A 619 -26.42 -14.31 -20.16
N ALA A 620 -27.14 -14.36 -21.30
CA ALA A 620 -26.85 -15.31 -22.38
C ALA A 620 -25.47 -15.04 -23.01
N THR A 621 -25.14 -13.77 -23.23
CA THR A 621 -23.84 -13.38 -23.79
C THR A 621 -22.71 -13.66 -22.80
N ASP A 622 -22.87 -13.39 -21.51
CA ASP A 622 -21.87 -13.71 -20.47
C ASP A 622 -21.54 -15.20 -20.50
N LYS A 623 -22.55 -16.07 -20.53
CA LYS A 623 -22.36 -17.52 -20.64
C LYS A 623 -21.63 -17.90 -21.92
N SER A 624 -21.98 -17.30 -23.06
CA SER A 624 -21.32 -17.55 -24.34
C SER A 624 -19.86 -17.07 -24.34
N MET A 625 -19.58 -15.90 -23.78
CA MET A 625 -18.22 -15.37 -23.62
C MET A 625 -17.40 -16.30 -22.72
N HIS A 626 -17.95 -16.70 -21.56
CA HIS A 626 -17.23 -17.53 -20.59
C HIS A 626 -16.87 -18.90 -21.16
N ASN A 627 -17.78 -19.51 -21.95
CA ASN A 627 -17.50 -20.74 -22.71
C ASN A 627 -16.36 -20.60 -23.73
N ARG A 628 -16.06 -19.37 -24.20
CA ARG A 628 -14.93 -19.03 -25.08
C ARG A 628 -13.68 -18.60 -24.29
N GLY A 629 -13.77 -18.60 -22.96
CA GLY A 629 -12.72 -18.14 -22.03
C GLY A 629 -12.64 -16.61 -21.87
N TRP A 630 -13.70 -15.88 -22.23
CA TRP A 630 -13.77 -14.43 -22.09
C TRP A 630 -14.87 -14.03 -21.11
N MET A 631 -14.73 -12.91 -20.43
CA MET A 631 -15.79 -12.36 -19.59
C MET A 631 -15.75 -10.83 -19.67
N ARG A 632 -16.89 -10.18 -19.48
CA ARG A 632 -16.95 -8.71 -19.38
C ARG A 632 -16.12 -8.22 -18.18
N GLY A 633 -15.77 -6.93 -18.14
CA GLY A 633 -15.30 -6.32 -16.90
C GLY A 633 -16.34 -6.49 -15.77
N PRO A 634 -15.91 -6.42 -14.49
CA PRO A 634 -16.80 -6.65 -13.36
C PRO A 634 -17.70 -5.46 -13.09
N ASN A 635 -18.86 -5.70 -12.48
CA ASN A 635 -19.79 -4.64 -12.08
C ASN A 635 -19.49 -4.09 -10.68
N TYR A 636 -18.22 -4.07 -10.28
CA TYR A 636 -17.77 -3.67 -8.94
C TYR A 636 -17.26 -2.24 -8.90
N PHE A 637 -16.61 -1.82 -9.98
CA PHE A 637 -15.97 -0.51 -10.09
C PHE A 637 -16.42 0.19 -11.36
N SER A 638 -16.17 1.48 -11.36
CA SER A 638 -16.68 2.46 -12.31
C SER A 638 -15.58 2.94 -13.23
N ASN A 639 -15.96 3.31 -14.46
CA ASN A 639 -15.10 4.00 -15.42
C ASN A 639 -15.02 5.52 -15.13
N TYR A 640 -15.47 5.95 -13.95
CA TYR A 640 -15.59 7.34 -13.53
C TYR A 640 -15.37 7.45 -12.02
N LYS A 641 -14.90 8.62 -11.57
CA LYS A 641 -14.50 8.88 -10.19
C LYS A 641 -15.62 8.53 -9.19
N LYS A 642 -15.24 7.97 -8.03
CA LYS A 642 -16.14 7.66 -6.88
C LYS A 642 -17.31 6.72 -7.21
N GLY A 643 -17.27 5.97 -8.31
CA GLY A 643 -18.38 5.09 -8.65
C GLY A 643 -19.60 5.78 -9.26
N ALA A 644 -19.45 7.03 -9.75
CA ALA A 644 -20.59 7.91 -10.02
C ALA A 644 -21.40 7.58 -11.29
N GLU A 645 -20.76 7.05 -12.34
CA GLU A 645 -21.40 6.76 -13.62
C GLU A 645 -20.72 5.57 -14.31
N GLY A 646 -21.46 4.72 -15.03
CA GLY A 646 -20.90 3.57 -15.76
C GLY A 646 -20.21 2.52 -14.87
N THR A 647 -19.85 1.37 -15.46
CA THR A 647 -19.11 0.32 -14.74
C THR A 647 -18.08 -0.32 -15.65
N ALA A 648 -17.07 -1.01 -15.12
CA ALA A 648 -16.17 -1.80 -15.95
C ALA A 648 -16.93 -2.86 -16.79
N ARG A 649 -18.15 -3.22 -16.39
CA ARG A 649 -19.07 -4.10 -17.13
C ARG A 649 -19.82 -3.40 -18.28
N THR A 650 -20.17 -2.11 -18.14
CA THR A 650 -21.17 -1.41 -18.98
C THR A 650 -20.74 0.02 -19.34
N ASN A 651 -21.34 0.63 -20.37
CA ASN A 651 -21.08 2.04 -20.73
C ASN A 651 -19.58 2.36 -20.96
N ILE A 652 -19.01 1.64 -21.91
CA ILE A 652 -17.59 1.50 -22.26
C ILE A 652 -17.05 2.55 -23.25
N SER A 653 -17.59 3.77 -23.27
CA SER A 653 -17.31 4.76 -24.33
C SER A 653 -15.84 5.25 -24.43
N ARG A 654 -14.91 4.74 -23.61
CA ARG A 654 -13.50 5.16 -23.54
C ARG A 654 -12.53 3.97 -23.62
N GLN A 655 -12.39 3.20 -22.53
CA GLN A 655 -11.51 2.04 -22.47
C GLN A 655 -12.29 0.84 -21.89
N PRO A 656 -12.60 -0.17 -22.71
CA PRO A 656 -13.34 -1.33 -22.25
C PRO A 656 -12.47 -2.22 -21.35
N HIS A 657 -13.04 -2.65 -20.22
CA HIS A 657 -12.44 -3.67 -19.37
C HIS A 657 -12.91 -5.05 -19.80
N ILE A 658 -11.99 -6.01 -19.77
CA ILE A 658 -12.29 -7.39 -20.09
C ILE A 658 -11.51 -8.35 -19.20
N ARG A 659 -12.01 -9.58 -19.07
CA ARG A 659 -11.34 -10.66 -18.37
C ARG A 659 -11.11 -11.84 -19.29
N ARG A 660 -9.93 -12.45 -19.18
CA ARG A 660 -9.56 -13.72 -19.84
C ARG A 660 -9.49 -14.81 -18.79
N VAL A 661 -10.17 -15.93 -19.01
CA VAL A 661 -9.91 -17.18 -18.28
C VAL A 661 -8.58 -17.72 -18.81
N VAL A 662 -7.54 -17.64 -17.98
CA VAL A 662 -6.18 -18.04 -18.35
C VAL A 662 -6.04 -19.56 -18.30
N THR A 663 -6.57 -20.17 -17.24
CA THR A 663 -6.59 -21.62 -17.07
C THR A 663 -7.70 -22.04 -16.12
N LYS A 664 -8.04 -23.32 -16.19
CA LYS A 664 -8.85 -24.03 -15.21
C LYS A 664 -8.12 -25.29 -14.81
N GLN A 665 -7.63 -25.34 -13.58
CA GLN A 665 -6.86 -26.48 -13.09
C GLN A 665 -7.04 -26.69 -11.59
N PHE A 666 -6.55 -27.83 -11.11
CA PHE A 666 -6.48 -28.12 -9.69
C PHE A 666 -5.31 -27.36 -9.08
N PHE A 667 -5.55 -26.64 -7.99
CA PHE A 667 -4.54 -25.98 -7.19
C PHE A 667 -4.56 -26.54 -5.78
N LYS A 668 -3.38 -26.66 -5.18
CA LYS A 668 -3.24 -27.00 -3.77
C LYS A 668 -2.94 -25.76 -2.94
N GLN A 669 -3.47 -25.72 -1.72
CA GLN A 669 -3.14 -24.66 -0.78
C GLN A 669 -1.64 -24.61 -0.51
N GLY A 670 -1.00 -25.77 -0.34
CA GLY A 670 0.42 -25.92 0.01
C GLY A 670 1.42 -25.73 -1.12
N GLU A 671 1.01 -25.24 -2.29
CA GLU A 671 1.87 -25.10 -3.46
C GLU A 671 2.16 -23.64 -3.79
N ASP A 672 3.43 -23.36 -4.05
CA ASP A 672 3.84 -22.13 -4.69
C ASP A 672 3.41 -22.16 -6.16
N ASN A 673 2.61 -21.19 -6.57
CA ASN A 673 2.17 -21.08 -7.96
C ASN A 673 2.77 -19.82 -8.59
N TRP A 674 3.46 -19.97 -9.72
CA TRP A 674 4.13 -18.88 -10.40
C TRP A 674 3.52 -18.65 -11.77
N PHE A 675 3.16 -17.39 -12.05
CA PHE A 675 2.53 -16.93 -13.27
C PHE A 675 3.52 -16.16 -14.13
N ARG A 676 3.98 -16.80 -15.20
CA ARG A 676 4.94 -16.22 -16.14
C ARG A 676 4.23 -15.50 -17.27
N CYS A 677 4.71 -14.29 -17.54
CA CYS A 677 4.26 -13.43 -18.62
C CYS A 677 5.46 -13.14 -19.54
N LYS A 678 5.34 -13.56 -20.80
CA LYS A 678 6.37 -13.32 -21.81
C LYS A 678 5.76 -12.67 -23.04
N THR A 679 6.41 -11.66 -23.60
CA THR A 679 5.95 -11.09 -24.87
C THR A 679 6.01 -12.12 -25.98
N ALA A 680 4.97 -12.17 -26.80
CA ALA A 680 4.96 -12.90 -28.05
C ALA A 680 5.44 -12.03 -29.23
N MET A 681 5.85 -10.79 -28.96
CA MET A 681 6.40 -9.81 -29.92
C MET A 681 7.74 -9.26 -29.42
N PRO A 682 8.80 -10.09 -29.32
CA PRO A 682 10.09 -9.69 -28.73
C PRO A 682 10.82 -8.59 -29.51
N GLU A 683 10.51 -8.41 -30.79
CA GLU A 683 11.03 -7.32 -31.62
C GLU A 683 10.45 -5.95 -31.25
N ASN A 684 9.28 -5.92 -30.60
CA ASN A 684 8.68 -4.68 -30.09
C ASN A 684 9.26 -4.36 -28.71
N THR A 685 10.42 -3.71 -28.71
CA THR A 685 11.12 -3.29 -27.48
C THR A 685 10.42 -2.17 -26.72
N GLU A 686 9.25 -1.73 -27.16
CA GLU A 686 8.48 -0.67 -26.53
C GLU A 686 7.05 -1.10 -26.19
N ALA A 687 6.72 -2.39 -26.39
CA ALA A 687 5.45 -3.00 -26.03
C ALA A 687 5.06 -2.69 -24.57
N GLU A 688 3.80 -2.36 -24.33
CA GLU A 688 3.24 -2.10 -23.00
C GLU A 688 2.36 -3.27 -22.57
N PHE A 689 2.74 -3.91 -21.47
CA PHE A 689 1.94 -4.94 -20.81
C PHE A 689 1.41 -4.41 -19.48
N GLU A 690 0.11 -4.13 -19.47
CA GLU A 690 -0.65 -3.77 -18.27
C GLU A 690 -0.98 -5.00 -17.43
N LEU A 691 -0.88 -4.85 -16.12
CA LEU A 691 -1.22 -5.83 -15.10
C LEU A 691 -2.18 -5.16 -14.10
N ASP A 692 -3.48 -5.18 -14.41
CA ASP A 692 -4.52 -4.53 -13.59
C ASP A 692 -4.90 -5.44 -12.38
N TYR A 693 -5.59 -6.55 -12.64
CA TYR A 693 -5.90 -7.53 -11.58
C TYR A 693 -5.95 -8.98 -12.06
N ILE A 694 -5.85 -9.90 -11.09
CA ILE A 694 -6.17 -11.32 -11.28
C ILE A 694 -7.35 -11.74 -10.41
N GLU A 695 -8.03 -12.80 -10.81
CA GLU A 695 -9.03 -13.47 -9.99
C GLU A 695 -8.69 -14.95 -9.85
N ILE A 696 -8.82 -15.46 -8.63
CA ILE A 696 -8.76 -16.89 -8.32
C ILE A 696 -10.16 -17.31 -7.88
N VAL A 697 -10.82 -18.13 -8.69
CA VAL A 697 -12.26 -18.40 -8.55
C VAL A 697 -12.51 -19.90 -8.40
N PRO A 698 -13.01 -20.38 -7.25
CA PRO A 698 -13.25 -21.80 -7.04
C PRO A 698 -14.42 -22.31 -7.88
N ALA A 699 -14.42 -23.60 -8.23
CA ALA A 699 -15.50 -24.25 -8.98
C ALA A 699 -16.87 -24.16 -8.30
N SER A 700 -16.92 -24.01 -6.98
CA SER A 700 -18.14 -23.73 -6.22
C SER A 700 -18.80 -22.41 -6.60
N VAL A 701 -18.05 -21.44 -7.13
CA VAL A 701 -18.52 -20.09 -7.47
C VAL A 701 -18.89 -20.00 -8.96
N TYR A 702 -17.93 -20.23 -9.87
CA TYR A 702 -18.18 -20.04 -11.31
C TYR A 702 -19.09 -21.13 -11.92
N ASN A 703 -19.20 -22.28 -11.25
CA ASN A 703 -20.06 -23.40 -11.66
C ASN A 703 -21.22 -23.61 -10.65
N HIS A 704 -21.61 -22.56 -9.91
CA HIS A 704 -22.70 -22.67 -8.95
C HIS A 704 -24.01 -23.11 -9.64
N PRO A 705 -24.76 -24.10 -9.10
CA PRO A 705 -25.88 -24.71 -9.82
C PRO A 705 -27.11 -23.79 -9.97
N THR A 706 -27.26 -22.80 -9.09
CA THR A 706 -28.48 -21.97 -8.98
C THR A 706 -28.23 -20.48 -8.84
N LEU A 707 -26.98 -20.06 -8.68
CA LEU A 707 -26.60 -18.66 -8.49
C LEU A 707 -25.62 -18.30 -9.60
N THR A 708 -25.59 -17.03 -9.96
CA THR A 708 -24.73 -16.52 -11.03
C THR A 708 -23.68 -15.58 -10.47
N GLU A 709 -22.46 -15.71 -10.99
CA GLU A 709 -21.37 -14.76 -10.75
C GLU A 709 -21.49 -13.52 -11.64
N ASP A 710 -20.56 -12.59 -11.45
CA ASP A 710 -20.42 -11.35 -12.25
C ASP A 710 -21.56 -10.36 -12.15
N VAL A 711 -22.20 -10.46 -11.00
CA VAL A 711 -23.20 -9.56 -10.49
C VAL A 711 -22.49 -8.81 -9.36
N PHE A 712 -22.21 -7.54 -9.64
CA PHE A 712 -21.41 -6.58 -8.85
C PHE A 712 -20.00 -6.99 -8.37
#